data_AF-A0AAD6RBL4-F1
#
_entry.id   AF-A0AAD6RBL4-F1
#
_cell.length_a   1.000
_cell.length_b   1.000
_cell.length_c   1.000
_cell.angle_alpha   90.00
_cell.angle_beta   90.00
_cell.angle_gamma   90.00
#
_symmetry.space_group_name_H-M   'P 1'
#
loop_
_entity.id
_entity.type
_entity.pdbx_description
1 polymer ?
#
loop_
_entity_poly.entity_id
_entity_poly.type
_entity_poly.pdbx_seq_one_letter_code
_entity_poly.pdbx_strand_id
1 'polypeptide(L)'
;MVQSINRSGFIDTLKNTPPLLFFTPLCQTTTAKNKPLSPEVFARQDQDQDQDHGYHLSTRQAFTVSNSFAETTTVIDDYHGVKIADPYRWLEDPDAEEVKEFVQEQVCDTREKLRETITKLFDHRDMMRRLSEGNKYFYFHNTGLQGSRRPLCAEGEAEVLLDPNELSEDGTVSLNSYTLSVSEDAKYLAYGISKSGSDWVTIKVMRIDDKIVEADTLNWVKFTGINWTHDGKGFFYSRYPTPNVLICLVVLWLNVCMGLLDYGCSDKKEEFGWVINNSTPTSRSKPLRLRSLFSSRTRPMGSLPALNLPLQYPTARRDDSVIDDYHGVKIADPYRWLEDPDAEEVKEFVQEQVTLTESVLKTCDTREKLHEKITKLFDHPRYYVPFKRGNKYFYFHNTGLQAQDVLYVQDCLEGEPEVLLDPNGFSEDGTVSLNTLSISEDAKYLAYGLSTSGSDWITIKVMHVEDKIVEADTVNWVKFTSIGWTHDSKGFFYSRYPAPKEGENLDAGTETNANLYHELYHHFVGTDQSEDILCWRDSENPKHMFGAGVTDDGKYLLLYITENCDPVNKVYYCDMSAFSDGLEGFKGGKSLLPFIKLIDNFDAQYQHIANDDTEFTFLTNKDAPKYKVVRVDLKEPGSWIDVVPESGKDVLESACAVNGDKMIVSYLRDVKYVLQIRDLKTGSLLHQLPIDIGSVTGISARRKDSTVFIGFTSFLTPGIIYQCNLDTGVPDMKIFREITVPGFDRTEFQVNQVFVPSKDGTKIPMFIVAKKNIKLDGSHPCLLYAYGGFNISLTPSFSVSRTVLTRHLGAVFCIANIRGGGEYGEEWHKAGSLARKQSCFDDFISASEYLVTAGYTQPKKLCIEGGSNGGLLIGACINQRPDLFGCALAHVGVMDMLRFHKFTIGHAWTSDFGCSDKKEEFGWLIKYSPLHNVRRPWEQHPEQPSQYPSTMLLTADHDDRVVPLHSLKLLATMQHILCTSLKNSPQTNPIIGRIDCKAGHGAGRPTQKLIDQAADRYSFMAKMVGASWNE
;
A
#
# COMPACT_ATOMS: atom_id res chain seq x y z
N MET A 1 -26.00 -7.88 56.02
CA MET A 1 -27.42 -8.17 55.70
C MET A 1 -27.39 -9.12 54.51
N VAL A 2 -27.81 -10.40 54.56
CA VAL A 2 -28.90 -11.11 55.25
C VAL A 2 -30.26 -11.01 54.53
N GLN A 3 -30.46 -11.89 53.53
CA GLN A 3 -31.67 -12.69 53.20
C GLN A 3 -31.46 -13.31 51.81
N SER A 4 -31.57 -14.61 51.46
CA SER A 4 -32.06 -15.89 52.05
C SER A 4 -33.47 -16.35 51.66
N ILE A 5 -33.58 -17.52 50.98
CA ILE A 5 -34.66 -18.54 50.94
C ILE A 5 -34.22 -19.59 49.87
N ASN A 6 -33.67 -20.75 50.24
CA ASN A 6 -34.30 -22.07 50.48
C ASN A 6 -34.56 -22.94 49.22
N ARG A 7 -34.65 -24.29 49.26
CA ARG A 7 -33.88 -25.39 49.92
C ARG A 7 -34.54 -26.77 49.60
N SER A 8 -33.83 -27.88 49.89
CA SER A 8 -34.28 -29.31 49.93
C SER A 8 -34.58 -30.00 48.58
N GLY A 9 -34.30 -31.29 48.36
CA GLY A 9 -33.64 -32.40 49.10
C GLY A 9 -33.44 -33.60 48.13
N PHE A 10 -32.88 -34.80 48.40
CA PHE A 10 -32.36 -35.59 49.55
C PHE A 10 -31.06 -36.32 49.07
N ILE A 11 -29.98 -36.56 49.84
CA ILE A 11 -29.71 -37.46 51.01
C ILE A 11 -29.47 -38.95 50.65
N ASP A 12 -28.22 -39.39 50.88
CA ASP A 12 -27.64 -40.73 51.13
C ASP A 12 -27.81 -41.88 50.08
N THR A 13 -26.92 -42.87 49.96
CA THR A 13 -25.91 -43.38 50.92
C THR A 13 -24.59 -43.88 50.28
N LEU A 14 -23.51 -43.72 51.07
CA LEU A 14 -22.19 -44.41 51.09
C LEU A 14 -22.27 -45.96 50.80
N LYS A 15 -21.18 -46.74 50.53
CA LYS A 15 -19.78 -46.69 51.00
C LYS A 15 -18.88 -47.73 50.29
N ASN A 16 -17.58 -47.45 50.07
CA ASN A 16 -16.40 -48.31 50.37
C ASN A 16 -15.08 -47.72 49.81
N THR A 17 -13.93 -48.06 50.42
CA THR A 17 -12.62 -47.33 50.29
C THR A 17 -11.51 -48.08 51.07
N PRO A 18 -10.20 -47.72 51.00
CA PRO A 18 -9.33 -47.41 49.86
C PRO A 18 -8.24 -48.52 49.66
N PRO A 19 -6.96 -48.45 50.13
CA PRO A 19 -5.82 -47.55 49.79
C PRO A 19 -4.50 -48.28 49.35
N LEU A 20 -3.41 -47.50 49.15
CA LEU A 20 -1.97 -47.90 49.07
C LEU A 20 -1.49 -48.50 47.71
N LEU A 21 -0.25 -48.30 47.22
CA LEU A 21 0.94 -47.56 47.74
C LEU A 21 1.84 -47.04 46.58
N PHE A 22 2.72 -46.08 46.86
CA PHE A 22 3.80 -45.60 45.96
C PHE A 22 4.94 -46.64 45.81
N PHE A 23 5.66 -46.65 44.68
CA PHE A 23 7.14 -46.57 44.61
C PHE A 23 7.70 -46.58 43.16
N THR A 24 8.74 -45.79 42.92
CA THR A 24 9.76 -45.96 41.85
C THR A 24 11.15 -45.99 42.52
N PRO A 25 12.16 -46.72 41.99
CA PRO A 25 13.14 -46.09 41.09
C PRO A 25 13.77 -47.05 40.04
N LEU A 26 14.91 -46.65 39.44
CA LEU A 26 15.53 -47.18 38.21
C LEU A 26 16.63 -48.26 38.39
N CYS A 27 17.14 -48.71 37.22
CA CYS A 27 18.46 -49.30 36.90
C CYS A 27 18.59 -50.84 36.91
N GLN A 28 19.56 -51.47 36.20
CA GLN A 28 20.17 -51.31 34.84
C GLN A 28 21.31 -52.35 34.69
N THR A 29 21.98 -52.43 33.52
CA THR A 29 23.25 -53.16 33.23
C THR A 29 23.21 -54.71 33.18
N THR A 30 24.22 -55.40 32.65
CA THR A 30 24.64 -55.58 31.22
C THR A 30 25.78 -56.62 31.14
N THR A 31 26.03 -57.26 29.99
CA THR A 31 27.36 -57.75 29.47
C THR A 31 27.19 -58.62 28.21
N ALA A 32 28.17 -58.85 27.31
CA ALA A 32 29.28 -58.02 26.80
C ALA A 32 30.06 -58.75 25.67
N LYS A 33 30.64 -57.99 24.70
CA LYS A 33 31.80 -58.23 23.77
C LYS A 33 31.49 -57.77 22.33
N ASN A 34 32.38 -57.07 21.59
CA ASN A 34 33.53 -56.25 22.00
C ASN A 34 33.91 -55.20 20.92
N LYS A 35 34.72 -54.18 21.30
CA LYS A 35 35.21 -53.00 20.51
C LYS A 35 35.85 -53.31 19.14
N PRO A 36 35.99 -52.35 18.18
CA PRO A 36 36.25 -50.87 18.32
C PRO A 36 35.35 -49.92 17.46
N LEU A 37 35.42 -48.56 17.43
CA LEU A 37 35.97 -47.48 18.31
C LEU A 37 35.35 -46.07 18.00
N SER A 38 35.59 -45.12 18.93
CA SER A 38 35.62 -43.63 18.97
C SER A 38 35.54 -42.71 17.71
N PRO A 39 35.23 -41.37 17.85
CA PRO A 39 34.61 -40.64 19.00
C PRO A 39 33.60 -39.47 18.69
N GLU A 40 32.76 -39.11 19.70
CA GLU A 40 32.32 -37.72 20.10
C GLU A 40 31.40 -36.86 19.16
N VAL A 41 30.56 -35.87 19.57
CA VAL A 41 30.11 -35.29 20.88
C VAL A 41 28.81 -34.41 20.78
N PHE A 42 27.86 -34.54 21.75
CA PHE A 42 26.82 -33.56 22.24
C PHE A 42 25.72 -33.04 21.25
N ALA A 43 24.60 -32.37 21.64
CA ALA A 43 24.19 -31.73 22.92
C ALA A 43 22.66 -31.75 23.23
N ARG A 44 22.33 -31.56 24.53
CA ARG A 44 21.13 -30.99 25.22
C ARG A 44 19.73 -30.90 24.59
N GLN A 45 18.74 -31.05 25.48
CA GLN A 45 17.56 -30.17 25.57
C GLN A 45 17.27 -29.86 27.06
N ASP A 46 16.79 -28.66 27.37
CA ASP A 46 16.34 -28.22 28.72
C ASP A 46 14.78 -28.22 28.78
N GLN A 47 14.15 -28.04 29.94
CA GLN A 47 12.68 -27.95 30.07
C GLN A 47 12.23 -26.88 31.09
N ASP A 48 10.99 -26.41 30.93
CA ASP A 48 10.40 -25.18 31.48
C ASP A 48 9.95 -25.23 32.95
N GLN A 49 9.63 -24.04 33.49
CA GLN A 49 8.39 -23.65 34.21
C GLN A 49 8.64 -22.47 35.19
N ASP A 50 7.68 -21.67 35.66
CA ASP A 50 6.39 -21.10 35.18
C ASP A 50 5.84 -20.19 36.33
N GLN A 51 4.62 -19.62 36.22
CA GLN A 51 3.81 -18.99 37.31
C GLN A 51 4.29 -17.62 37.90
N ASP A 52 3.44 -16.71 38.41
CA ASP A 52 1.97 -16.62 38.34
C ASP A 52 1.35 -15.19 38.48
N HIS A 53 0.07 -15.14 38.13
CA HIS A 53 -0.97 -14.09 38.06
C HIS A 53 -1.23 -13.04 39.19
N GLY A 54 -2.00 -11.99 38.82
CA GLY A 54 -2.98 -11.26 39.67
C GLY A 54 -2.79 -9.73 39.75
N TYR A 55 -3.82 -8.86 39.85
CA TYR A 55 -5.29 -9.02 39.81
C TYR A 55 -6.02 -7.64 39.65
N HIS A 56 -7.23 -7.64 39.06
CA HIS A 56 -8.36 -6.66 39.11
C HIS A 56 -8.15 -5.11 38.90
N LEU A 57 -8.89 -4.36 38.07
CA LEU A 57 -10.35 -4.09 37.87
C LEU A 57 -11.00 -3.02 38.80
N SER A 58 -11.38 -1.84 38.26
CA SER A 58 -12.79 -1.36 38.16
C SER A 58 -12.97 0.13 37.71
N THR A 59 -13.71 0.36 36.61
CA THR A 59 -14.79 1.38 36.33
C THR A 59 -14.90 2.72 37.13
N ARG A 60 -15.39 3.88 36.62
CA ARG A 60 -16.69 4.14 35.90
C ARG A 60 -16.94 5.65 35.56
N GLN A 61 -17.61 5.98 34.42
CA GLN A 61 -18.59 7.10 34.11
C GLN A 61 -18.33 8.61 34.50
N ALA A 62 -18.92 9.69 33.91
CA ALA A 62 -19.62 10.00 32.62
C ALA A 62 -19.97 11.53 32.48
N PHE A 63 -20.54 11.99 31.33
CA PHE A 63 -21.10 13.35 30.97
C PHE A 63 -20.07 14.48 30.60
N THR A 64 -20.18 15.45 29.65
CA THR A 64 -21.17 16.10 28.71
C THR A 64 -21.83 17.44 29.21
N VAL A 65 -22.21 18.50 28.44
CA VAL A 65 -22.49 18.69 26.97
C VAL A 65 -22.52 20.18 26.45
N SER A 66 -22.29 20.41 25.13
CA SER A 66 -22.82 21.50 24.21
C SER A 66 -22.32 22.99 24.14
N ASN A 67 -22.41 23.55 22.89
CA ASN A 67 -22.65 24.97 22.44
C ASN A 67 -21.54 26.06 22.54
N SER A 68 -21.45 27.11 21.68
CA SER A 68 -22.06 27.44 20.34
C SER A 68 -21.51 28.75 19.69
N PHE A 69 -21.42 28.83 18.34
CA PHE A 69 -21.54 29.98 17.38
C PHE A 69 -20.94 31.41 17.60
N ALA A 70 -20.35 32.00 16.54
CA ALA A 70 -20.46 33.43 16.11
C ALA A 70 -19.91 33.67 14.67
N GLU A 71 -20.37 34.72 13.97
CA GLU A 71 -20.05 35.07 12.54
C GLU A 71 -19.58 36.54 12.38
N THR A 72 -19.10 36.97 11.20
CA THR A 72 -19.20 38.39 10.72
C THR A 72 -18.94 38.58 9.21
N THR A 73 -19.36 39.72 8.62
CA THR A 73 -19.65 39.90 7.17
C THR A 73 -18.99 41.15 6.54
N THR A 74 -19.07 41.31 5.20
CA THR A 74 -18.42 42.39 4.37
C THR A 74 -19.44 43.32 3.67
N VAL A 75 -18.99 44.37 2.95
CA VAL A 75 -19.82 45.42 2.27
C VAL A 75 -19.48 45.54 0.76
N ILE A 76 -20.38 46.14 -0.03
CA ILE A 76 -20.47 46.09 -1.52
C ILE A 76 -20.42 47.51 -2.16
N ASP A 77 -20.13 47.61 -3.46
CA ASP A 77 -20.47 48.77 -4.32
C ASP A 77 -20.80 48.33 -5.78
N ASP A 78 -21.52 49.14 -6.57
CA ASP A 78 -22.34 48.72 -7.76
C ASP A 78 -22.12 49.58 -9.03
N TYR A 79 -22.26 49.02 -10.26
CA TYR A 79 -22.19 49.80 -11.53
C TYR A 79 -22.81 49.18 -12.81
N HIS A 80 -23.47 50.06 -13.58
CA HIS A 80 -23.67 50.03 -15.05
C HIS A 80 -24.34 48.82 -15.76
N GLY A 81 -25.55 48.47 -15.32
CA GLY A 81 -26.65 48.15 -16.26
C GLY A 81 -26.79 46.70 -16.74
N VAL A 82 -25.73 45.89 -16.68
CA VAL A 82 -25.89 44.43 -16.56
C VAL A 82 -26.42 44.15 -15.16
N LYS A 83 -27.55 43.43 -15.03
CA LYS A 83 -28.10 43.08 -13.72
C LYS A 83 -27.31 41.93 -13.09
N ILE A 84 -26.28 42.26 -12.33
CA ILE A 84 -25.69 41.34 -11.35
C ILE A 84 -26.72 41.13 -10.24
N ALA A 85 -27.15 39.89 -10.03
CA ALA A 85 -28.19 39.54 -9.07
C ALA A 85 -27.61 38.66 -7.96
N ASP A 86 -27.54 39.20 -6.74
CA ASP A 86 -27.27 38.41 -5.53
C ASP A 86 -28.53 37.61 -5.15
N PRO A 87 -28.44 36.28 -4.94
CA PRO A 87 -29.58 35.43 -4.61
C PRO A 87 -30.14 35.62 -3.17
N TYR A 88 -29.50 36.41 -2.30
CA TYR A 88 -29.90 36.60 -0.90
C TYR A 88 -30.69 37.87 -0.61
N ARG A 89 -31.06 38.65 -1.65
CA ARG A 89 -31.76 39.95 -1.58
C ARG A 89 -33.22 39.93 -1.04
N TRP A 90 -33.58 38.90 -0.27
CA TRP A 90 -34.90 38.70 0.35
C TRP A 90 -34.82 38.60 1.89
N LEU A 91 -33.64 38.84 2.47
CA LEU A 91 -33.37 38.82 3.92
C LEU A 91 -33.31 40.23 4.55
N GLU A 92 -33.63 41.29 3.81
CA GLU A 92 -33.41 42.70 4.24
C GLU A 92 -34.68 43.49 4.61
N ASP A 93 -35.88 42.92 4.58
CA ASP A 93 -37.12 43.57 5.04
C ASP A 93 -37.78 42.76 6.20
N PRO A 94 -37.77 43.29 7.45
CA PRO A 94 -38.33 42.60 8.61
C PRO A 94 -39.86 42.48 8.66
N ASP A 95 -40.62 43.34 7.96
CA ASP A 95 -42.06 43.57 8.23
C ASP A 95 -43.00 43.14 7.08
N ALA A 96 -42.49 42.46 6.05
CA ALA A 96 -43.26 42.01 4.88
C ALA A 96 -44.20 40.81 5.17
N GLU A 97 -45.30 41.04 5.89
CA GLU A 97 -46.18 39.97 6.39
C GLU A 97 -46.91 39.15 5.30
N GLU A 98 -47.09 39.69 4.09
CA GLU A 98 -47.73 38.99 2.95
C GLU A 98 -46.92 37.80 2.41
N VAL A 99 -45.62 37.68 2.72
CA VAL A 99 -44.76 36.60 2.19
C VAL A 99 -45.04 35.24 2.84
N LYS A 100 -45.63 35.20 4.04
CA LYS A 100 -45.81 33.96 4.83
C LYS A 100 -46.79 32.96 4.20
N GLU A 101 -47.84 33.42 3.52
CA GLU A 101 -48.82 32.51 2.88
C GLU A 101 -48.29 31.90 1.57
N PHE A 102 -47.47 32.63 0.80
CA PHE A 102 -46.94 32.13 -0.47
C PHE A 102 -45.92 30.99 -0.31
N VAL A 103 -45.15 30.99 0.78
CA VAL A 103 -44.04 30.04 0.99
C VAL A 103 -44.53 28.65 1.45
N GLN A 104 -45.74 28.51 2.02
CA GLN A 104 -46.20 27.24 2.58
C GLN A 104 -46.69 26.20 1.55
N GLU A 105 -47.04 26.59 0.31
CA GLU A 105 -47.71 25.68 -0.65
C GLU A 105 -46.88 25.29 -1.90
N GLN A 106 -45.58 25.64 -1.96
CA GLN A 106 -44.71 25.32 -3.11
C GLN A 106 -43.37 24.64 -2.76
N VAL A 107 -42.84 24.78 -1.54
CA VAL A 107 -41.44 24.46 -1.22
C VAL A 107 -41.09 22.96 -1.29
N CYS A 108 -42.08 22.05 -1.26
CA CYS A 108 -41.81 20.61 -1.36
C CYS A 108 -41.45 20.14 -2.79
N ASP A 109 -41.93 20.82 -3.83
CA ASP A 109 -41.77 20.39 -5.24
C ASP A 109 -40.46 20.93 -5.88
N THR A 110 -39.93 22.04 -5.37
CA THR A 110 -38.72 22.68 -5.92
C THR A 110 -37.44 21.91 -5.62
N ARG A 111 -37.36 21.18 -4.49
CA ARG A 111 -36.09 20.63 -4.00
C ARG A 111 -35.59 19.42 -4.79
N GLU A 112 -36.48 18.60 -5.34
CA GLU A 112 -36.11 17.51 -6.25
C GLU A 112 -35.77 18.05 -7.65
N LYS A 113 -36.57 18.99 -8.17
CA LYS A 113 -36.32 19.65 -9.46
C LYS A 113 -34.98 20.37 -9.47
N LEU A 114 -34.59 21.04 -8.38
CA LEU A 114 -33.26 21.65 -8.27
C LEU A 114 -32.14 20.60 -8.31
N ARG A 115 -32.35 19.41 -7.73
CA ARG A 115 -31.38 18.31 -7.73
C ARG A 115 -31.22 17.68 -9.12
N GLU A 116 -32.32 17.49 -9.86
CA GLU A 116 -32.29 17.13 -11.28
C GLU A 116 -31.57 18.18 -12.13
N THR A 117 -31.88 19.46 -11.92
CA THR A 117 -31.29 20.58 -12.68
C THR A 117 -29.78 20.69 -12.43
N ILE A 118 -29.32 20.60 -11.18
CA ILE A 118 -27.88 20.60 -10.85
C ILE A 118 -27.16 19.42 -11.52
N THR A 119 -27.79 18.24 -11.55
CA THR A 119 -27.20 17.04 -12.18
C THR A 119 -27.10 17.16 -13.71
N LYS A 120 -27.95 17.98 -14.34
CA LYS A 120 -27.94 18.25 -15.79
C LYS A 120 -27.01 19.40 -16.21
N LEU A 121 -26.52 20.23 -15.28
CA LEU A 121 -25.79 21.48 -15.59
C LEU A 121 -24.28 21.34 -15.76
N PHE A 122 -23.66 20.23 -15.33
CA PHE A 122 -22.21 20.00 -15.44
C PHE A 122 -21.80 18.97 -16.50
N ASP A 123 -22.69 18.59 -17.42
CA ASP A 123 -22.35 17.67 -18.51
C ASP A 123 -21.73 18.43 -19.71
N HIS A 124 -20.43 18.21 -19.96
CA HIS A 124 -19.75 18.70 -21.16
C HIS A 124 -20.44 18.26 -22.46
N ARG A 125 -21.20 17.15 -22.46
CA ARG A 125 -21.99 16.70 -23.63
C ARG A 125 -23.15 17.64 -23.92
N ASP A 126 -23.76 18.28 -22.92
CA ASP A 126 -24.86 19.23 -23.15
C ASP A 126 -24.35 20.55 -23.75
N MET A 127 -23.16 21.01 -23.34
CA MET A 127 -22.47 22.13 -24.00
C MET A 127 -22.21 21.82 -25.49
N MET A 128 -21.68 20.64 -25.80
CA MET A 128 -21.44 20.22 -27.19
C MET A 128 -22.76 20.02 -27.97
N ARG A 129 -23.83 19.55 -27.30
CA ARG A 129 -25.18 19.44 -27.87
C ARG A 129 -25.73 20.80 -28.30
N ARG A 130 -25.73 21.80 -27.40
CA ARG A 130 -26.22 23.17 -27.68
C ARG A 130 -25.49 23.81 -28.88
N LEU A 131 -24.18 23.60 -29.01
CA LEU A 131 -23.41 24.05 -30.18
C LEU A 131 -23.84 23.32 -31.45
N SER A 132 -24.02 21.99 -31.39
CA SER A 132 -24.47 21.19 -32.55
C SER A 132 -25.90 21.50 -33.01
N GLU A 133 -26.81 21.83 -32.09
CA GLU A 133 -28.19 22.23 -32.41
C GLU A 133 -28.25 23.56 -33.18
N GLY A 134 -27.19 24.38 -33.11
CA GLY A 134 -26.98 25.56 -33.95
C GLY A 134 -26.39 25.30 -35.34
N ASN A 135 -26.20 24.03 -35.76
CA ASN A 135 -25.55 23.63 -37.03
C ASN A 135 -24.10 24.15 -37.20
N LYS A 136 -23.39 24.48 -36.12
CA LYS A 136 -21.97 24.88 -36.16
C LYS A 136 -21.14 23.99 -35.23
N TYR A 137 -20.12 23.32 -35.77
CA TYR A 137 -19.17 22.52 -35.00
C TYR A 137 -17.92 23.33 -34.69
N PHE A 138 -17.50 23.34 -33.43
CA PHE A 138 -16.35 24.11 -32.95
C PHE A 138 -15.42 23.24 -32.13
N TYR A 139 -14.15 23.65 -32.02
CA TYR A 139 -13.18 23.04 -31.11
C TYR A 139 -12.29 24.10 -30.45
N PHE A 140 -11.77 23.74 -29.28
CA PHE A 140 -10.79 24.54 -28.52
C PHE A 140 -9.40 23.91 -28.71
N HIS A 141 -8.40 24.73 -29.02
CA HIS A 141 -7.03 24.25 -29.21
C HIS A 141 -6.23 24.45 -27.92
N ASN A 142 -5.60 23.38 -27.39
CA ASN A 142 -4.78 23.45 -26.18
C ASN A 142 -3.41 22.81 -26.45
N THR A 143 -2.45 23.65 -26.82
CA THR A 143 -1.10 23.26 -27.28
C THR A 143 -0.12 22.93 -26.15
N GLY A 144 -0.58 22.17 -25.15
CA GLY A 144 0.29 21.54 -24.14
C GLY A 144 0.83 20.15 -24.55
N LEU A 145 0.19 19.49 -25.52
CA LEU A 145 0.48 18.10 -25.91
C LEU A 145 0.71 17.95 -27.42
N GLN A 146 1.98 17.84 -27.85
CA GLN A 146 2.30 17.38 -29.20
C GLN A 146 2.07 15.87 -29.32
N GLY A 147 0.84 15.46 -29.67
CA GLY A 147 0.56 14.04 -29.96
C GLY A 147 -0.89 13.65 -30.25
N SER A 148 -1.89 14.46 -29.87
CA SER A 148 -3.30 14.11 -30.08
C SER A 148 -3.69 14.12 -31.57
N ARG A 149 -4.21 12.98 -32.05
CA ARG A 149 -4.78 12.86 -33.40
C ARG A 149 -6.06 13.70 -33.52
N ARG A 150 -6.33 14.26 -34.70
CA ARG A 150 -7.64 14.88 -35.00
C ARG A 150 -8.77 13.84 -34.83
N PRO A 151 -9.90 14.20 -34.20
CA PRO A 151 -11.13 13.42 -34.28
C PRO A 151 -11.62 13.29 -35.72
N LEU A 152 -12.28 12.17 -36.03
CA LEU A 152 -12.99 11.96 -37.31
C LEU A 152 -14.40 12.55 -37.23
N CYS A 153 -14.55 13.83 -37.57
CA CYS A 153 -15.85 14.44 -37.84
C CYS A 153 -16.19 14.29 -39.33
N ALA A 154 -17.43 13.93 -39.64
CA ALA A 154 -17.91 13.84 -41.02
C ALA A 154 -18.33 15.22 -41.55
N GLU A 155 -17.88 15.54 -42.78
CA GLU A 155 -18.38 16.60 -43.69
C GLU A 155 -18.93 17.89 -43.03
N GLY A 156 -18.08 18.57 -42.28
CA GLY A 156 -18.29 19.95 -41.84
C GLY A 156 -16.97 20.67 -41.55
N GLU A 157 -16.83 21.92 -41.99
CA GLU A 157 -15.67 22.75 -41.62
C GLU A 157 -15.82 23.22 -40.17
N ALA A 158 -15.04 22.65 -39.27
CA ALA A 158 -15.06 23.03 -37.85
C ALA A 158 -14.22 24.29 -37.60
N GLU A 159 -14.83 25.31 -37.00
CA GLU A 159 -14.18 26.60 -36.77
C GLU A 159 -13.54 26.67 -35.37
N VAL A 160 -12.43 27.40 -35.23
CA VAL A 160 -11.84 27.70 -33.91
C VAL A 160 -12.54 28.93 -33.33
N LEU A 161 -13.16 28.79 -32.15
CA LEU A 161 -13.74 29.93 -31.43
C LEU A 161 -12.71 30.70 -30.61
N LEU A 162 -11.74 30.01 -30.03
CA LEU A 162 -10.67 30.56 -29.20
C LEU A 162 -9.40 29.74 -29.35
N ASP A 163 -8.30 30.39 -29.71
CA ASP A 163 -6.95 29.88 -29.58
C ASP A 163 -6.25 30.62 -28.41
N PRO A 164 -5.76 29.92 -27.36
CA PRO A 164 -4.98 30.53 -26.29
C PRO A 164 -3.75 31.31 -26.77
N ASN A 165 -3.15 30.91 -27.88
CA ASN A 165 -1.98 31.56 -28.47
C ASN A 165 -2.29 32.95 -29.05
N GLU A 166 -3.56 33.23 -29.40
CA GLU A 166 -4.01 34.56 -29.81
C GLU A 166 -4.30 35.49 -28.60
N LEU A 167 -4.35 34.96 -27.37
CA LEU A 167 -4.67 35.73 -26.16
C LEU A 167 -3.44 36.39 -25.51
N SER A 168 -2.21 35.96 -25.83
CA SER A 168 -0.97 36.59 -25.38
C SER A 168 0.24 36.24 -26.26
N GLU A 169 0.95 37.25 -26.77
CA GLU A 169 2.19 37.08 -27.56
C GLU A 169 3.33 36.39 -26.78
N ASP A 170 3.31 36.42 -25.44
CA ASP A 170 4.30 35.79 -24.57
C ASP A 170 3.95 34.34 -24.16
N GLY A 171 2.80 33.81 -24.61
CA GLY A 171 2.32 32.46 -24.29
C GLY A 171 1.99 32.23 -22.81
N THR A 172 1.91 33.27 -21.98
CA THR A 172 1.70 33.11 -20.53
C THR A 172 0.24 33.08 -20.11
N VAL A 173 -0.71 33.36 -21.02
CA VAL A 173 -2.15 33.33 -20.71
C VAL A 173 -2.73 31.95 -21.05
N SER A 174 -3.45 31.36 -20.09
CA SER A 174 -4.14 30.08 -20.21
C SER A 174 -5.65 30.23 -20.03
N LEU A 175 -6.44 29.46 -20.76
CA LEU A 175 -7.88 29.28 -20.50
C LEU A 175 -8.09 28.34 -19.31
N ASN A 176 -9.00 28.70 -18.40
CA ASN A 176 -9.40 27.83 -17.30
C ASN A 176 -10.68 27.06 -17.68
N SER A 177 -10.58 25.74 -17.86
CA SER A 177 -11.68 24.87 -18.32
C SER A 177 -12.92 24.91 -17.43
N TYR A 178 -12.76 25.10 -16.12
CA TYR A 178 -13.87 25.19 -15.15
C TYR A 178 -14.67 26.49 -15.26
N THR A 179 -14.20 27.45 -16.06
CA THR A 179 -14.80 28.78 -16.25
C THR A 179 -15.37 29.00 -17.65
N LEU A 180 -15.59 27.92 -18.42
CA LEU A 180 -16.06 27.94 -19.81
C LEU A 180 -17.57 27.62 -19.88
N SER A 181 -18.39 28.52 -20.41
CA SER A 181 -19.85 28.32 -20.48
C SER A 181 -20.52 29.09 -21.61
N VAL A 182 -21.40 28.43 -22.36
CA VAL A 182 -22.13 28.98 -23.53
C VAL A 182 -23.56 29.37 -23.12
N SER A 183 -24.07 30.49 -23.64
CA SER A 183 -25.46 30.92 -23.42
C SER A 183 -26.46 29.93 -24.00
N GLU A 184 -27.66 29.84 -23.43
CA GLU A 184 -28.66 28.85 -23.85
C GLU A 184 -29.18 29.07 -25.29
N ASP A 185 -29.05 30.30 -25.80
CA ASP A 185 -29.33 30.66 -27.20
C ASP A 185 -28.11 30.55 -28.14
N ALA A 186 -26.99 30.01 -27.65
CA ALA A 186 -25.71 29.83 -28.34
C ALA A 186 -25.09 31.09 -28.98
N LYS A 187 -25.47 32.31 -28.55
CA LYS A 187 -24.91 33.57 -29.07
C LYS A 187 -23.68 34.08 -28.31
N TYR A 188 -23.50 33.69 -27.05
CA TYR A 188 -22.42 34.19 -26.21
C TYR A 188 -21.64 33.06 -25.55
N LEU A 189 -20.32 33.26 -25.43
CA LEU A 189 -19.40 32.39 -24.72
C LEU A 189 -18.75 33.19 -23.58
N ALA A 190 -18.92 32.74 -22.35
CA ALA A 190 -18.15 33.19 -21.20
C ALA A 190 -16.94 32.28 -21.00
N TYR A 191 -15.77 32.86 -20.74
CA TYR A 191 -14.53 32.12 -20.51
C TYR A 191 -13.59 32.88 -19.56
N GLY A 192 -12.94 32.16 -18.64
CA GLY A 192 -11.89 32.71 -17.77
C GLY A 192 -10.49 32.52 -18.34
N ILE A 193 -9.69 33.59 -18.28
CA ILE A 193 -8.25 33.57 -18.56
C ILE A 193 -7.45 33.78 -17.27
N SER A 194 -6.32 33.09 -17.12
CA SER A 194 -5.33 33.34 -16.06
C SER A 194 -3.93 33.54 -16.66
N LYS A 195 -3.04 34.24 -15.96
CA LYS A 195 -1.61 34.31 -16.30
C LYS A 195 -0.85 33.27 -15.48
N SER A 196 0.01 32.49 -16.13
CA SER A 196 0.90 31.49 -15.52
C SER A 196 0.23 30.48 -14.59
N GLY A 197 -1.01 30.06 -14.88
CA GLY A 197 -1.74 29.07 -14.07
C GLY A 197 -2.33 29.59 -12.76
N SER A 198 -2.38 30.91 -12.54
CA SER A 198 -2.95 31.54 -11.35
C SER A 198 -4.42 31.16 -11.11
N ASP A 199 -4.78 30.81 -9.86
CA ASP A 199 -6.15 30.60 -9.38
C ASP A 199 -7.09 31.78 -9.66
N TRP A 200 -6.54 32.99 -9.73
CA TRP A 200 -7.25 34.22 -10.07
C TRP A 200 -7.41 34.32 -11.58
N VAL A 201 -8.65 34.20 -12.04
CA VAL A 201 -9.04 34.42 -13.43
C VAL A 201 -9.60 35.83 -13.65
N THR A 202 -9.49 36.30 -14.89
CA THR A 202 -10.35 37.34 -15.46
C THR A 202 -11.36 36.65 -16.38
N ILE A 203 -12.65 36.79 -16.09
CA ILE A 203 -13.72 36.30 -16.97
C ILE A 203 -13.96 37.33 -18.08
N LYS A 204 -14.07 36.85 -19.32
CA LYS A 204 -14.48 37.57 -20.53
C LYS A 204 -15.77 36.98 -21.09
N VAL A 205 -16.52 37.80 -21.82
CA VAL A 205 -17.68 37.37 -22.63
C VAL A 205 -17.40 37.72 -24.09
N MET A 206 -17.69 36.78 -25.00
CA MET A 206 -17.52 36.96 -26.44
C MET A 206 -18.79 36.56 -27.17
N ARG A 207 -19.19 37.36 -28.16
CA ARG A 207 -20.27 37.04 -29.09
C ARG A 207 -19.77 36.04 -30.14
N ILE A 208 -20.46 34.92 -30.28
CA ILE A 208 -20.00 33.74 -31.03
C ILE A 208 -20.00 33.98 -32.55
N ASP A 209 -20.96 34.72 -33.09
CA ASP A 209 -21.13 34.90 -34.54
C ASP A 209 -20.11 35.83 -35.21
N ASP A 210 -19.49 36.76 -34.47
CA ASP A 210 -18.48 37.70 -34.99
C ASP A 210 -17.20 37.78 -34.14
N LYS A 211 -17.08 36.93 -33.10
CA LYS A 211 -15.93 36.82 -32.18
C LYS A 211 -15.55 38.12 -31.48
N ILE A 212 -16.48 39.07 -31.40
CA ILE A 212 -16.26 40.32 -30.65
C ILE A 212 -16.35 40.01 -29.16
N VAL A 213 -15.25 40.27 -28.44
CA VAL A 213 -15.23 40.28 -26.98
C VAL A 213 -15.96 41.54 -26.51
N GLU A 214 -17.08 41.36 -25.79
CA GLU A 214 -17.83 42.46 -25.20
C GLU A 214 -16.98 43.09 -24.08
N ALA A 215 -17.17 44.39 -23.81
CA ALA A 215 -16.18 45.18 -23.05
C ALA A 215 -16.02 44.81 -21.56
N ASP A 216 -16.94 44.03 -21.00
CA ASP A 216 -16.96 43.69 -19.57
C ASP A 216 -15.95 42.59 -19.22
N THR A 217 -15.02 42.92 -18.30
CA THR A 217 -14.06 41.97 -17.73
C THR A 217 -14.19 41.89 -16.22
N LEU A 218 -14.66 40.75 -15.73
CA LEU A 218 -14.69 40.44 -14.31
C LEU A 218 -13.31 39.96 -13.86
N ASN A 219 -12.49 40.90 -13.42
CA ASN A 219 -11.12 40.67 -12.97
C ASN A 219 -11.06 40.20 -11.50
N TRP A 220 -10.05 39.39 -11.18
CA TRP A 220 -9.77 38.86 -9.84
C TRP A 220 -10.93 38.07 -9.26
N VAL A 221 -11.27 36.96 -9.93
CA VAL A 221 -12.22 35.96 -9.44
C VAL A 221 -11.46 34.66 -9.20
N LYS A 222 -11.59 34.03 -8.02
CA LYS A 222 -10.90 32.77 -7.69
C LYS A 222 -11.81 31.57 -7.98
N PHE A 223 -11.34 30.62 -8.80
CA PHE A 223 -11.98 29.33 -9.16
C PHE A 223 -13.51 29.22 -8.95
N THR A 224 -14.27 29.42 -10.02
CA THR A 224 -15.75 29.38 -10.01
C THR A 224 -16.31 28.87 -11.34
N GLY A 225 -17.39 28.08 -11.29
CA GLY A 225 -18.20 27.80 -12.47
C GLY A 225 -18.96 29.04 -12.96
N ILE A 226 -19.32 29.07 -14.24
CA ILE A 226 -20.17 30.11 -14.84
C ILE A 226 -21.49 29.47 -15.31
N ASN A 227 -22.62 30.01 -14.84
CA ASN A 227 -23.95 29.51 -15.19
C ASN A 227 -24.81 30.63 -15.78
N TRP A 228 -25.17 30.54 -17.06
CA TRP A 228 -26.02 31.52 -17.73
C TRP A 228 -27.46 31.52 -17.17
N THR A 229 -28.13 32.68 -17.21
CA THR A 229 -29.57 32.78 -16.98
C THR A 229 -30.34 32.12 -18.12
N HIS A 230 -31.49 31.53 -17.81
CA HIS A 230 -32.34 30.83 -18.78
C HIS A 230 -32.87 31.73 -19.92
N ASP A 231 -32.80 33.06 -19.75
CA ASP A 231 -33.14 34.04 -20.79
C ASP A 231 -31.95 34.54 -21.62
N GLY A 232 -30.74 34.03 -21.34
CA GLY A 232 -29.49 34.35 -22.04
C GLY A 232 -28.87 35.72 -21.74
N LYS A 233 -29.42 36.52 -20.80
CA LYS A 233 -29.04 37.93 -20.61
C LYS A 233 -28.08 38.22 -19.45
N GLY A 234 -27.63 37.19 -18.73
CA GLY A 234 -26.63 37.30 -17.68
C GLY A 234 -26.10 35.94 -17.25
N PHE A 235 -25.20 35.91 -16.27
CA PHE A 235 -24.67 34.68 -15.70
C PHE A 235 -24.32 34.85 -14.21
N PHE A 236 -24.41 33.75 -13.48
CA PHE A 236 -23.98 33.63 -12.09
C PHE A 236 -22.53 33.14 -12.03
N TYR A 237 -21.78 33.66 -11.05
CA TYR A 237 -20.42 33.26 -10.70
C TYR A 237 -20.21 33.49 -9.20
N SER A 238 -19.31 32.74 -8.57
CA SER A 238 -18.94 32.86 -7.16
C SER A 238 -17.69 33.73 -7.00
N ARG A 239 -17.74 34.75 -6.12
CA ARG A 239 -16.62 35.69 -5.93
C ARG A 239 -16.06 35.61 -4.51
N TYR A 240 -14.82 35.14 -4.38
CA TYR A 240 -14.04 35.35 -3.16
C TYR A 240 -13.73 36.84 -2.96
N PRO A 241 -13.77 37.37 -1.73
CA PRO A 241 -13.42 38.76 -1.44
C PRO A 241 -11.96 39.06 -1.79
N THR A 242 -11.69 40.24 -2.36
CA THR A 242 -10.36 40.61 -2.85
C THR A 242 -9.47 41.21 -1.74
N PRO A 243 -8.12 41.17 -1.89
CA PRO A 243 -7.19 41.51 -0.80
C PRO A 243 -7.32 42.92 -0.20
N ASN A 244 -7.92 43.87 -0.93
CA ASN A 244 -8.02 45.26 -0.50
C ASN A 244 -8.92 45.46 0.74
N VAL A 245 -9.89 44.57 1.00
CA VAL A 245 -10.68 44.60 2.24
C VAL A 245 -9.79 44.30 3.46
N LEU A 246 -8.84 43.37 3.30
CA LEU A 246 -7.90 42.98 4.35
C LEU A 246 -6.94 44.13 4.70
N ILE A 247 -6.49 44.91 3.70
CA ILE A 247 -5.57 46.04 3.91
C ILE A 247 -6.21 47.12 4.80
N CYS A 248 -7.49 47.44 4.61
CA CYS A 248 -8.21 48.39 5.47
C CYS A 248 -8.35 47.88 6.92
N LEU A 249 -8.60 46.57 7.12
CA LEU A 249 -8.69 45.97 8.45
C LEU A 249 -7.33 45.92 9.17
N VAL A 250 -6.25 45.60 8.46
CA VAL A 250 -4.88 45.60 9.00
C VAL A 250 -4.45 47.00 9.46
N VAL A 251 -4.82 48.05 8.72
CA VAL A 251 -4.55 49.43 9.11
C VAL A 251 -5.35 49.87 10.36
N LEU A 252 -6.56 49.34 10.58
CA LEU A 252 -7.29 49.59 11.83
C LEU A 252 -6.74 48.82 13.04
N TRP A 253 -6.29 47.58 12.88
CA TRP A 253 -5.77 46.79 14.01
C TRP A 253 -4.39 47.28 14.49
N LEU A 254 -3.53 47.74 13.57
CA LEU A 254 -2.22 48.32 13.92
C LEU A 254 -2.28 49.68 14.63
N ASN A 255 -3.44 50.34 14.67
CA ASN A 255 -3.62 51.64 15.35
C ASN A 255 -4.18 51.56 16.78
N VAL A 256 -4.36 50.36 17.34
CA VAL A 256 -4.86 50.16 18.72
C VAL A 256 -3.77 49.68 19.70
N CYS A 257 -2.63 49.17 19.19
CA CYS A 257 -1.60 48.51 20.02
C CYS A 257 -0.22 49.22 20.06
N MET A 258 -0.14 50.53 19.77
CA MET A 258 0.98 51.36 20.24
C MET A 258 0.52 52.75 20.68
N GLY A 259 0.75 53.07 21.94
CA GLY A 259 0.52 54.41 22.51
C GLY A 259 1.04 54.50 23.94
N LEU A 260 1.99 55.42 24.18
CA LEU A 260 2.67 55.71 25.45
C LEU A 260 3.68 54.60 25.89
N LEU A 261 4.90 54.91 26.36
CA LEU A 261 5.60 56.21 26.48
C LEU A 261 7.15 56.00 26.53
N ASP A 262 7.92 57.05 26.24
CA ASP A 262 9.38 57.09 26.31
C ASP A 262 9.97 56.92 27.72
N TYR A 263 11.24 56.46 27.81
CA TYR A 263 12.43 57.25 28.24
C TYR A 263 13.60 56.31 28.64
N GLY A 264 14.87 56.78 28.55
CA GLY A 264 15.94 56.23 29.43
C GLY A 264 17.34 55.90 28.90
N CYS A 265 17.96 56.74 28.07
CA CYS A 265 19.40 57.06 27.95
C CYS A 265 20.52 56.19 28.63
N SER A 266 21.69 56.12 27.95
CA SER A 266 23.08 55.88 28.45
C SER A 266 23.53 54.44 28.80
N ASP A 267 24.82 54.04 28.79
CA ASP A 267 26.05 54.45 28.04
C ASP A 267 27.20 53.44 28.38
N LYS A 268 28.29 53.40 27.59
CA LYS A 268 29.55 52.62 27.77
C LYS A 268 29.45 51.10 27.50
N LYS A 269 30.42 50.38 26.90
CA LYS A 269 31.92 50.37 26.85
C LYS A 269 32.64 49.63 28.00
N GLU A 270 33.13 48.43 27.68
CA GLU A 270 34.47 47.83 27.93
C GLU A 270 34.40 46.37 27.43
N GLU A 271 35.14 45.90 26.41
CA GLU A 271 36.59 45.64 26.33
C GLU A 271 37.17 44.77 27.46
N PHE A 272 37.49 43.51 27.16
CA PHE A 272 38.66 42.80 27.70
C PHE A 272 39.04 41.58 26.83
N GLY A 273 40.33 41.31 26.70
CA GLY A 273 40.85 40.10 26.03
C GLY A 273 42.31 39.80 26.36
N TRP A 274 42.62 38.51 26.54
CA TRP A 274 43.95 37.92 26.70
C TRP A 274 43.92 36.55 26.00
N VAL A 275 44.80 36.13 25.07
CA VAL A 275 46.27 36.21 24.94
C VAL A 275 47.02 35.11 25.74
N ILE A 276 47.17 33.96 25.08
CA ILE A 276 48.39 33.13 24.92
C ILE A 276 49.29 32.90 26.16
N ASN A 277 49.52 31.62 26.50
CA ASN A 277 50.90 31.16 26.70
C ASN A 277 51.14 29.67 26.42
N ASN A 278 52.40 29.32 26.13
CA ASN A 278 52.88 27.97 25.79
C ASN A 278 53.42 27.23 27.03
N SER A 279 53.47 25.90 26.98
CA SER A 279 54.64 25.15 27.47
C SER A 279 54.66 23.69 26.98
N THR A 280 55.87 23.19 26.72
CA THR A 280 56.24 21.76 26.71
C THR A 280 57.58 21.61 27.43
N PRO A 281 57.88 20.43 27.98
CA PRO A 281 59.15 19.83 27.58
C PRO A 281 59.16 18.29 27.44
N THR A 282 60.26 17.83 26.86
CA THR A 282 60.72 16.44 26.60
C THR A 282 60.93 15.59 27.89
N SER A 283 61.24 14.28 27.89
CA SER A 283 61.94 13.45 26.88
C SER A 283 61.86 11.91 27.08
N ARG A 284 62.15 11.17 25.99
CA ARG A 284 62.83 9.84 25.89
C ARG A 284 62.37 8.63 26.75
N SER A 285 62.01 7.54 26.06
CA SER A 285 62.85 6.33 25.95
C SER A 285 62.40 5.39 24.83
N LYS A 286 63.20 4.35 24.50
CA LYS A 286 62.89 3.21 23.61
C LYS A 286 63.39 1.93 24.31
N PRO A 287 62.82 0.74 24.02
CA PRO A 287 63.55 -0.15 23.11
C PRO A 287 62.71 -1.07 22.19
N LEU A 288 63.31 -1.36 21.03
CA LEU A 288 63.26 -2.60 20.22
C LEU A 288 61.95 -3.18 19.66
N ARG A 289 62.09 -3.77 18.46
CA ARG A 289 61.05 -4.37 17.62
C ARG A 289 60.86 -5.86 17.94
N LEU A 290 59.64 -6.37 17.74
CA LEU A 290 59.46 -7.55 16.88
C LEU A 290 58.78 -7.14 15.57
N ARG A 291 59.03 -7.88 14.49
CA ARG A 291 58.29 -7.77 13.22
C ARG A 291 57.34 -8.96 13.11
N SER A 292 56.05 -8.71 12.96
CA SER A 292 55.15 -9.61 12.23
C SER A 292 54.53 -8.84 11.06
N LEU A 293 54.27 -9.54 9.96
CA LEU A 293 53.77 -8.94 8.72
C LEU A 293 52.23 -8.93 8.70
N PHE A 294 51.64 -8.05 9.51
CA PHE A 294 50.25 -7.67 9.27
C PHE A 294 50.20 -6.81 8.00
N SER A 295 49.59 -7.37 6.94
CA SER A 295 49.15 -6.57 5.80
C SER A 295 48.05 -5.63 6.28
N SER A 296 48.39 -4.36 6.49
CA SER A 296 47.43 -3.31 6.80
C SER A 296 46.58 -3.00 5.56
N ARG A 297 45.65 -3.90 5.22
CA ARG A 297 44.50 -3.57 4.39
C ARG A 297 43.66 -2.55 5.17
N THR A 298 43.97 -1.28 4.96
CA THR A 298 43.02 -0.20 5.24
C THR A 298 41.73 -0.55 4.51
N ARG A 299 40.68 -0.92 5.28
CA ARG A 299 39.35 -1.08 4.70
C ARG A 299 39.00 0.26 4.04
N PRO A 300 38.65 0.31 2.74
CA PRO A 300 38.24 1.57 2.14
C PRO A 300 36.99 2.05 2.88
N MET A 301 37.02 3.29 3.36
CA MET A 301 35.93 3.89 4.13
C MET A 301 34.63 3.84 3.32
N GLY A 302 33.50 3.71 4.01
CA GLY A 302 32.17 3.80 3.41
C GLY A 302 32.00 5.13 2.66
N SER A 303 31.25 5.09 1.55
CA SER A 303 30.73 6.23 0.77
C SER A 303 31.60 7.51 0.70
N LEU A 304 32.20 7.75 -0.47
CA LEU A 304 32.73 9.08 -0.79
C LEU A 304 31.57 10.02 -1.18
N PRO A 305 31.63 11.33 -0.89
CA PRO A 305 30.61 12.29 -1.33
C PRO A 305 30.47 12.29 -2.85
N ALA A 306 29.25 12.01 -3.33
CA ALA A 306 28.89 12.05 -4.75
C ALA A 306 28.37 13.44 -5.21
N LEU A 307 28.17 14.37 -4.27
CA LEU A 307 27.70 15.73 -4.50
C LEU A 307 28.81 16.73 -4.16
N ASN A 308 29.04 17.71 -5.05
CA ASN A 308 30.11 18.72 -4.91
C ASN A 308 29.69 19.96 -4.08
N LEU A 309 28.44 20.04 -3.64
CA LEU A 309 27.88 21.17 -2.91
C LEU A 309 27.21 20.69 -1.61
N PRO A 310 27.32 21.43 -0.49
CA PRO A 310 26.62 21.11 0.74
C PRO A 310 25.11 21.33 0.56
N LEU A 311 24.29 20.36 0.99
CA LEU A 311 22.84 20.47 0.95
C LEU A 311 22.31 21.36 2.08
N GLN A 312 21.34 22.20 1.74
CA GLN A 312 20.53 22.92 2.73
C GLN A 312 19.31 22.05 3.04
N TYR A 313 19.23 21.56 4.28
CA TYR A 313 18.13 20.71 4.73
C TYR A 313 16.98 21.57 5.29
N PRO A 314 15.71 21.22 4.97
CA PRO A 314 14.50 21.76 5.61
C PRO A 314 14.57 21.80 7.13
N THR A 315 13.93 22.81 7.74
CA THR A 315 13.95 22.98 9.20
C THR A 315 12.70 22.42 9.85
N ALA A 316 12.70 21.12 10.14
CA ALA A 316 11.64 20.50 10.94
C ALA A 316 11.61 21.10 12.36
N ARG A 317 10.49 21.71 12.76
CA ARG A 317 10.27 22.14 14.15
C ARG A 317 10.42 20.96 15.10
N ARG A 318 11.02 21.21 16.27
CA ARG A 318 11.09 20.26 17.38
C ARG A 318 10.11 20.64 18.47
N ASP A 319 9.37 19.66 18.96
CA ASP A 319 8.60 19.76 20.19
C ASP A 319 9.24 18.93 21.30
N ASP A 320 10.32 19.46 21.88
CA ASP A 320 11.07 18.81 22.96
C ASP A 320 10.26 18.67 24.28
N SER A 321 8.99 19.09 24.31
CA SER A 321 8.06 18.83 25.41
C SER A 321 7.36 17.46 25.32
N VAL A 322 7.28 16.86 24.12
CA VAL A 322 6.59 15.58 23.90
C VAL A 322 7.46 14.42 24.37
N ILE A 323 7.15 13.89 25.55
CA ILE A 323 7.85 12.76 26.18
C ILE A 323 6.84 11.73 26.69
N ASP A 324 6.80 10.56 26.06
CA ASP A 324 6.04 9.40 26.51
C ASP A 324 6.81 8.62 27.60
N ASP A 325 6.11 7.84 28.43
CA ASP A 325 6.71 6.88 29.37
C ASP A 325 6.35 5.44 28.97
N TYR A 326 7.34 4.69 28.51
CA TYR A 326 7.21 3.26 28.24
C TYR A 326 7.83 2.47 29.39
N HIS A 327 7.00 2.04 30.34
CA HIS A 327 7.35 1.09 31.40
C HIS A 327 8.48 1.55 32.35
N GLY A 328 8.63 2.87 32.53
CA GLY A 328 9.69 3.54 33.28
C GLY A 328 10.79 4.16 32.41
N VAL A 329 10.73 3.99 31.08
CA VAL A 329 11.67 4.57 30.12
C VAL A 329 11.04 5.77 29.44
N LYS A 330 11.63 6.95 29.64
CA LYS A 330 11.21 8.18 28.95
C LYS A 330 11.71 8.17 27.50
N ILE A 331 10.78 8.33 26.55
CA ILE A 331 11.07 8.43 25.11
C ILE A 331 10.53 9.78 24.62
N ALA A 332 11.42 10.64 24.11
CA ALA A 332 11.02 11.90 23.49
C ALA A 332 10.62 11.68 22.02
N ASP A 333 9.54 12.33 21.59
CA ASP A 333 9.05 12.27 20.21
C ASP A 333 8.84 13.70 19.65
N PRO A 334 9.93 14.44 19.39
CA PRO A 334 9.88 15.87 19.05
C PRO A 334 9.28 16.16 17.67
N TYR A 335 8.88 15.13 16.93
CA TYR A 335 8.25 15.22 15.62
C TYR A 335 6.84 14.59 15.61
N ARG A 336 6.21 14.44 16.78
CA ARG A 336 4.81 13.99 16.98
C ARG A 336 3.79 14.76 16.12
N TRP A 337 4.08 16.00 15.76
CA TRP A 337 3.23 16.83 14.90
C TRP A 337 3.17 16.33 13.44
N LEU A 338 4.14 15.55 12.97
CA LEU A 338 4.10 14.87 11.66
C LEU A 338 3.11 13.68 11.62
N GLU A 339 2.36 13.41 12.69
CA GLU A 339 1.31 12.38 12.72
C GLU A 339 -0.08 12.90 12.32
N ASP A 340 -0.22 14.21 12.13
CA ASP A 340 -1.41 14.89 11.61
C ASP A 340 -1.14 15.29 10.14
N PRO A 341 -1.57 14.50 9.13
CA PRO A 341 -1.31 14.81 7.73
C PRO A 341 -2.06 16.04 7.22
N ASP A 342 -3.08 16.51 7.96
CA ASP A 342 -3.90 17.64 7.57
C ASP A 342 -3.37 18.99 8.06
N ALA A 343 -2.52 19.00 9.08
CA ALA A 343 -1.86 20.20 9.58
C ALA A 343 -0.97 20.88 8.50
N GLU A 344 -1.13 22.20 8.37
CA GLU A 344 -0.40 22.99 7.35
C GLU A 344 1.13 22.89 7.52
N GLU A 345 1.63 22.82 8.75
CA GLU A 345 3.07 22.63 9.04
C GLU A 345 3.62 21.33 8.41
N VAL A 346 2.79 20.28 8.29
CA VAL A 346 3.16 19.01 7.66
C VAL A 346 3.14 19.12 6.14
N LYS A 347 2.16 19.85 5.58
CA LYS A 347 2.05 20.13 4.14
C LYS A 347 3.22 21.00 3.66
N GLU A 348 3.58 22.05 4.42
CA GLU A 348 4.79 22.85 4.21
C GLU A 348 6.06 21.98 4.26
N PHE A 349 6.24 21.18 5.32
CA PHE A 349 7.41 20.30 5.46
C PHE A 349 7.54 19.29 4.31
N VAL A 350 6.43 18.66 3.88
CA VAL A 350 6.42 17.77 2.71
C VAL A 350 6.87 18.52 1.45
N GLN A 351 6.38 19.74 1.21
CA GLN A 351 6.75 20.53 0.04
C GLN A 351 8.23 20.98 0.08
N GLU A 352 8.79 21.29 1.26
CA GLU A 352 10.22 21.55 1.42
C GLU A 352 11.07 20.30 1.10
N GLN A 353 10.65 19.11 1.57
CA GLN A 353 11.37 17.84 1.30
C GLN A 353 11.29 17.40 -0.16
N VAL A 354 10.16 17.61 -0.83
CA VAL A 354 10.01 17.39 -2.29
C VAL A 354 10.97 18.33 -3.04
N THR A 355 11.06 19.60 -2.64
CA THR A 355 11.97 20.58 -3.24
C THR A 355 13.44 20.18 -3.06
N LEU A 356 13.84 19.75 -1.87
CA LEU A 356 15.19 19.21 -1.62
C LEU A 356 15.46 17.97 -2.49
N THR A 357 14.54 17.02 -2.53
CA THR A 357 14.68 15.77 -3.28
C THR A 357 14.86 16.02 -4.77
N GLU A 358 14.05 16.90 -5.36
CA GLU A 358 14.21 17.30 -6.76
C GLU A 358 15.53 18.03 -7.02
N SER A 359 16.02 18.85 -6.06
CA SER A 359 17.35 19.48 -6.21
C SER A 359 18.48 18.45 -6.32
N VAL A 360 18.37 17.30 -5.66
CA VAL A 360 19.33 16.18 -5.75
C VAL A 360 19.11 15.36 -7.02
N LEU A 361 17.86 15.02 -7.37
CA LEU A 361 17.54 14.24 -8.56
C LEU A 361 17.93 14.96 -9.86
N LYS A 362 17.86 16.29 -9.91
CA LYS A 362 18.36 17.12 -11.02
C LYS A 362 19.89 17.03 -11.22
N THR A 363 20.64 16.49 -10.26
CA THR A 363 22.08 16.18 -10.42
C THR A 363 22.35 14.75 -10.90
N CYS A 364 21.33 13.91 -11.06
CA CYS A 364 21.49 12.50 -11.40
C CYS A 364 21.49 12.31 -12.93
N ASP A 365 22.66 12.41 -13.55
CA ASP A 365 22.88 12.45 -15.02
C ASP A 365 22.33 11.24 -15.81
N THR A 366 21.83 10.21 -15.11
CA THR A 366 21.21 9.01 -15.69
C THR A 366 19.68 8.98 -15.58
N ARG A 367 19.01 9.99 -14.98
CA ARG A 367 17.55 10.04 -14.78
C ARG A 367 16.79 9.82 -16.10
N GLU A 368 17.03 10.69 -17.07
CA GLU A 368 16.39 10.61 -18.41
C GLU A 368 16.73 9.31 -19.16
N LYS A 369 17.99 8.85 -19.08
CA LYS A 369 18.40 7.59 -19.73
C LYS A 369 17.71 6.37 -19.12
N LEU A 370 17.58 6.34 -17.79
CA LEU A 370 16.84 5.29 -17.09
C LEU A 370 15.36 5.38 -17.44
N HIS A 371 14.75 6.57 -17.43
CA HIS A 371 13.36 6.78 -17.82
C HIS A 371 13.07 6.26 -19.25
N GLU A 372 13.86 6.67 -20.24
CA GLU A 372 13.72 6.25 -21.63
C GLU A 372 13.86 4.72 -21.79
N LYS A 373 14.89 4.10 -21.19
CA LYS A 373 15.10 2.66 -21.32
C LYS A 373 14.13 1.82 -20.49
N ILE A 374 13.65 2.32 -19.34
CA ILE A 374 12.61 1.68 -18.53
C ILE A 374 11.27 1.74 -19.28
N THR A 375 10.86 2.91 -19.78
CA THR A 375 9.66 3.06 -20.62
C THR A 375 9.71 2.12 -21.82
N LYS A 376 10.82 2.11 -22.57
CA LYS A 376 10.99 1.27 -23.76
C LYS A 376 10.99 -0.23 -23.49
N LEU A 377 11.38 -0.69 -22.30
CA LEU A 377 11.23 -2.10 -21.90
C LEU A 377 9.87 -2.39 -21.25
N PHE A 378 9.14 -1.40 -20.74
CA PHE A 378 7.73 -1.55 -20.31
C PHE A 378 6.76 -1.63 -21.49
N ASP A 379 7.11 -1.03 -22.62
CA ASP A 379 6.39 -1.07 -23.89
C ASP A 379 6.44 -2.48 -24.55
N HIS A 380 5.74 -3.43 -23.91
CA HIS A 380 5.53 -4.79 -24.41
C HIS A 380 4.15 -5.32 -23.96
N PRO A 381 3.43 -6.08 -24.82
CA PRO A 381 2.19 -6.73 -24.45
C PRO A 381 2.34 -7.65 -23.23
N ARG A 382 1.56 -7.38 -22.18
CA ARG A 382 1.42 -8.25 -20.99
C ARG A 382 0.08 -8.97 -21.05
N TYR A 383 0.08 -10.25 -20.69
CA TYR A 383 -1.12 -11.07 -20.56
C TYR A 383 -1.07 -11.81 -19.23
N TYR A 384 -2.19 -11.86 -18.52
CA TYR A 384 -2.34 -12.60 -17.28
C TYR A 384 -3.07 -13.92 -17.50
N VAL A 385 -3.02 -14.81 -16.50
CA VAL A 385 -3.61 -16.14 -16.55
C VAL A 385 -5.13 -16.03 -16.81
N PRO A 386 -5.68 -16.63 -17.88
CA PRO A 386 -7.10 -16.58 -18.14
C PRO A 386 -7.87 -17.45 -17.13
N PHE A 387 -9.08 -17.03 -16.79
CA PHE A 387 -10.00 -17.76 -15.91
C PHE A 387 -11.38 -17.90 -16.54
N LYS A 388 -12.14 -18.89 -16.09
CA LYS A 388 -13.44 -19.27 -16.70
C LYS A 388 -14.60 -19.06 -15.72
N ARG A 389 -15.69 -18.50 -16.22
CA ARG A 389 -17.01 -18.43 -15.54
C ARG A 389 -18.10 -18.66 -16.57
N GLY A 390 -19.18 -19.33 -16.19
CA GLY A 390 -20.14 -19.89 -17.14
C GLY A 390 -19.41 -20.65 -18.27
N ASN A 391 -19.68 -20.22 -19.51
CA ASN A 391 -18.99 -20.67 -20.72
C ASN A 391 -17.89 -19.71 -21.22
N LYS A 392 -17.75 -18.51 -20.63
CA LYS A 392 -16.82 -17.45 -21.08
C LYS A 392 -15.46 -17.53 -20.39
N TYR A 393 -14.43 -17.05 -21.08
CA TYR A 393 -13.08 -16.83 -20.55
C TYR A 393 -12.81 -15.35 -20.34
N PHE A 394 -12.05 -15.04 -19.30
CA PHE A 394 -11.72 -13.68 -18.86
C PHE A 394 -10.22 -13.58 -18.59
N TYR A 395 -9.59 -12.49 -18.97
CA TYR A 395 -8.16 -12.26 -18.70
C TYR A 395 -7.81 -10.77 -18.69
N PHE A 396 -6.76 -10.41 -17.95
CA PHE A 396 -6.18 -9.08 -18.02
C PHE A 396 -5.15 -8.98 -19.15
N HIS A 397 -5.13 -7.83 -19.82
CA HIS A 397 -4.12 -7.48 -20.80
C HIS A 397 -3.77 -5.99 -20.73
N ASN A 398 -2.50 -5.70 -21.00
CA ASN A 398 -1.99 -4.35 -21.19
C ASN A 398 -1.11 -4.36 -22.44
N THR A 399 -1.35 -3.42 -23.35
CA THR A 399 -0.62 -3.30 -24.62
C THR A 399 0.86 -2.95 -24.41
N GLY A 400 1.19 -2.28 -23.30
CA GLY A 400 2.56 -1.96 -22.89
C GLY A 400 2.60 -0.83 -21.88
N LEU A 401 2.05 0.33 -22.25
CA LEU A 401 2.13 1.57 -21.49
C LEU A 401 0.76 2.10 -20.99
N GLN A 402 -0.31 1.29 -21.02
CA GLN A 402 -1.58 1.70 -20.41
C GLN A 402 -1.38 1.87 -18.89
N ALA A 403 -2.02 2.89 -18.33
CA ALA A 403 -1.91 3.24 -16.93
C ALA A 403 -2.35 2.08 -16.04
N GLN A 404 -3.48 1.46 -16.37
CA GLN A 404 -4.06 0.28 -15.71
C GLN A 404 -4.23 -0.87 -16.72
N ASP A 405 -4.25 -2.10 -16.21
CA ASP A 405 -4.50 -3.29 -17.03
C ASP A 405 -6.02 -3.44 -17.32
N VAL A 406 -6.36 -3.87 -18.55
CA VAL A 406 -7.75 -3.95 -19.04
C VAL A 406 -8.27 -5.38 -18.96
N LEU A 407 -9.50 -5.55 -18.50
CA LEU A 407 -10.18 -6.84 -18.42
C LEU A 407 -10.89 -7.14 -19.75
N TYR A 408 -10.52 -8.26 -20.36
CA TYR A 408 -11.12 -8.78 -21.58
C TYR A 408 -12.02 -10.00 -21.31
N VAL A 409 -12.96 -10.24 -22.21
CA VAL A 409 -13.86 -11.40 -22.26
C VAL A 409 -13.82 -12.06 -23.64
N GLN A 410 -13.92 -13.39 -23.68
CA GLN A 410 -14.01 -14.22 -24.89
C GLN A 410 -15.02 -15.37 -24.68
N ASP A 411 -15.73 -15.79 -25.72
CA ASP A 411 -16.57 -17.00 -25.68
C ASP A 411 -15.76 -18.31 -25.80
N CYS A 412 -14.58 -18.26 -26.41
CA CYS A 412 -13.63 -19.37 -26.47
C CYS A 412 -12.19 -18.84 -26.56
N LEU A 413 -11.20 -19.70 -26.27
CA LEU A 413 -9.79 -19.30 -26.17
C LEU A 413 -9.22 -18.74 -27.49
N GLU A 414 -9.74 -19.26 -28.60
CA GLU A 414 -9.42 -18.90 -29.98
C GLU A 414 -10.36 -17.83 -30.57
N GLY A 415 -11.34 -17.32 -29.80
CA GLY A 415 -12.30 -16.31 -30.23
C GLY A 415 -11.73 -14.89 -30.20
N GLU A 416 -12.39 -13.96 -30.89
CA GLU A 416 -12.02 -12.54 -30.81
C GLU A 416 -12.26 -11.98 -29.40
N PRO A 417 -11.30 -11.25 -28.80
CA PRO A 417 -11.43 -10.73 -27.45
C PRO A 417 -12.08 -9.35 -27.40
N GLU A 418 -13.11 -9.21 -26.57
CA GLU A 418 -13.75 -7.93 -26.32
C GLU A 418 -13.27 -7.31 -24.99
N VAL A 419 -13.18 -5.99 -24.93
CA VAL A 419 -13.04 -5.27 -23.66
C VAL A 419 -14.34 -5.45 -22.87
N LEU A 420 -14.21 -5.85 -21.60
CA LEU A 420 -15.29 -5.87 -20.62
C LEU A 420 -15.18 -4.66 -19.67
N LEU A 421 -13.99 -4.41 -19.12
CA LEU A 421 -13.75 -3.29 -18.21
C LEU A 421 -12.38 -2.66 -18.49
N ASP A 422 -12.36 -1.36 -18.80
CA ASP A 422 -11.13 -0.57 -18.99
C ASP A 422 -11.00 0.50 -17.89
N PRO A 423 -10.15 0.28 -16.87
CA PRO A 423 -9.97 1.25 -15.79
C PRO A 423 -9.29 2.56 -16.21
N ASN A 424 -8.63 2.59 -17.39
CA ASN A 424 -8.00 3.81 -17.91
C ASN A 424 -9.04 4.92 -18.23
N GLY A 425 -10.32 4.57 -18.34
CA GLY A 425 -11.42 5.54 -18.51
C GLY A 425 -11.95 6.18 -17.22
N PHE A 426 -11.50 5.75 -16.02
CA PHE A 426 -12.06 6.22 -14.74
C PHE A 426 -11.38 7.48 -14.16
N SER A 427 -10.21 7.88 -14.68
CA SER A 427 -9.48 9.07 -14.22
C SER A 427 -8.44 9.50 -15.26
N GLU A 428 -8.29 10.81 -15.49
CA GLU A 428 -7.35 11.36 -16.49
C GLU A 428 -5.88 11.03 -16.20
N ASP A 429 -5.52 10.92 -14.91
CA ASP A 429 -4.17 10.57 -14.44
C ASP A 429 -3.99 9.07 -14.11
N GLY A 430 -5.03 8.26 -14.35
CA GLY A 430 -5.02 6.81 -14.08
C GLY A 430 -4.92 6.44 -12.59
N THR A 431 -5.22 7.36 -11.66
CA THR A 431 -5.15 7.12 -10.21
C THR A 431 -6.36 6.39 -9.62
N VAL A 432 -7.46 6.26 -10.36
CA VAL A 432 -8.52 5.29 -10.06
C VAL A 432 -8.13 3.93 -10.64
N SER A 433 -8.12 2.92 -9.78
CA SER A 433 -7.56 1.60 -10.07
C SER A 433 -8.52 0.48 -9.68
N LEU A 434 -8.37 -0.67 -10.32
CA LEU A 434 -9.14 -1.88 -10.01
C LEU A 434 -8.41 -2.67 -8.91
N ASN A 435 -9.04 -2.79 -7.74
CA ASN A 435 -8.45 -3.41 -6.54
C ASN A 435 -8.82 -4.90 -6.44
N THR A 436 -10.10 -5.22 -6.60
CA THR A 436 -10.66 -6.57 -6.48
C THR A 436 -11.80 -6.78 -7.47
N LEU A 437 -12.10 -8.03 -7.82
CA LEU A 437 -13.28 -8.37 -8.64
C LEU A 437 -13.73 -9.81 -8.40
N SER A 438 -14.98 -10.10 -8.74
CA SER A 438 -15.49 -11.46 -8.85
C SER A 438 -16.61 -11.50 -9.88
N ILE A 439 -16.64 -12.56 -10.68
CA ILE A 439 -17.64 -12.79 -11.74
C ILE A 439 -18.57 -13.93 -11.31
N SER A 440 -19.87 -13.76 -11.50
CA SER A 440 -20.90 -14.74 -11.12
C SER A 440 -20.67 -16.09 -11.80
N GLU A 441 -21.13 -17.20 -11.21
CA GLU A 441 -20.79 -18.54 -11.71
C GLU A 441 -21.34 -18.85 -13.11
N ASP A 442 -22.45 -18.20 -13.48
CA ASP A 442 -23.05 -18.22 -14.82
C ASP A 442 -22.48 -17.16 -15.78
N ALA A 443 -21.59 -16.28 -15.29
CA ALA A 443 -21.01 -15.16 -16.01
C ALA A 443 -22.00 -14.11 -16.55
N LYS A 444 -23.12 -13.86 -15.84
CA LYS A 444 -23.98 -12.68 -16.09
C LYS A 444 -23.41 -11.39 -15.52
N TYR A 445 -22.83 -11.43 -14.31
CA TYR A 445 -22.45 -10.24 -13.55
C TYR A 445 -20.97 -10.21 -13.22
N LEU A 446 -20.37 -9.02 -13.32
CA LEU A 446 -19.06 -8.64 -12.81
C LEU A 446 -19.28 -7.68 -11.62
N ALA A 447 -18.90 -8.10 -10.43
CA ALA A 447 -18.71 -7.19 -9.29
C ALA A 447 -17.23 -6.76 -9.27
N TYR A 448 -16.96 -5.46 -9.22
CA TYR A 448 -15.61 -4.90 -9.31
C TYR A 448 -15.40 -3.75 -8.33
N GLY A 449 -14.30 -3.79 -7.59
CA GLY A 449 -13.93 -2.82 -6.55
C GLY A 449 -12.92 -1.80 -7.05
N LEU A 450 -13.26 -0.52 -6.99
CA LEU A 450 -12.41 0.60 -7.36
C LEU A 450 -11.74 1.24 -6.15
N SER A 451 -10.44 1.55 -6.27
CA SER A 451 -9.67 2.32 -5.29
C SER A 451 -9.09 3.58 -5.93
N THR A 452 -9.32 4.73 -5.29
CA THR A 452 -8.89 6.07 -5.73
C THR A 452 -7.58 6.46 -5.05
N SER A 453 -6.70 7.19 -5.74
CA SER A 453 -5.39 7.64 -5.22
C SER A 453 -4.51 6.53 -4.63
N GLY A 454 -4.78 5.24 -4.92
CA GLY A 454 -4.04 4.10 -4.38
C GLY A 454 -4.29 3.75 -2.90
N SER A 455 -5.34 4.32 -2.30
CA SER A 455 -5.87 3.95 -0.96
C SER A 455 -6.35 2.50 -0.92
N ASP A 456 -6.29 1.86 0.25
CA ASP A 456 -6.89 0.53 0.50
C ASP A 456 -8.43 0.55 0.56
N TRP A 457 -9.06 1.73 0.61
CA TRP A 457 -10.52 1.84 0.51
C TRP A 457 -11.04 1.46 -0.87
N ILE A 458 -12.19 0.80 -0.89
CA ILE A 458 -12.83 0.24 -2.08
C ILE A 458 -14.30 0.69 -2.13
N THR A 459 -14.74 1.10 -3.32
CA THR A 459 -16.17 1.10 -3.69
C THR A 459 -16.41 -0.02 -4.69
N ILE A 460 -17.26 -0.99 -4.35
CA ILE A 460 -17.68 -2.04 -5.29
C ILE A 460 -18.85 -1.53 -6.15
N LYS A 461 -18.78 -1.84 -7.45
CA LYS A 461 -19.78 -1.63 -8.48
C LYS A 461 -20.17 -2.97 -9.12
N VAL A 462 -21.35 -3.04 -9.72
CA VAL A 462 -21.84 -4.22 -10.47
C VAL A 462 -22.05 -3.86 -11.94
N MET A 463 -21.73 -4.78 -12.84
CA MET A 463 -21.88 -4.63 -14.30
C MET A 463 -22.38 -5.94 -14.94
N HIS A 464 -23.25 -5.81 -15.93
CA HIS A 464 -23.63 -6.88 -16.86
C HIS A 464 -22.47 -7.27 -17.78
N VAL A 465 -22.17 -8.56 -17.90
CA VAL A 465 -21.11 -9.07 -18.78
C VAL A 465 -21.51 -9.09 -20.26
N GLU A 466 -22.82 -9.14 -20.56
CA GLU A 466 -23.34 -9.26 -21.93
C GLU A 466 -23.48 -7.90 -22.64
N ASP A 467 -24.20 -6.96 -22.04
CA ASP A 467 -24.47 -5.62 -22.61
C ASP A 467 -23.55 -4.51 -22.06
N LYS A 468 -22.75 -4.80 -21.03
CA LYS A 468 -21.77 -3.90 -20.38
C LYS A 468 -22.41 -2.70 -19.67
N ILE A 469 -23.70 -2.79 -19.36
CA ILE A 469 -24.40 -1.82 -18.50
C ILE A 469 -23.88 -1.96 -17.06
N VAL A 470 -23.61 -0.81 -16.43
CA VAL A 470 -23.27 -0.71 -15.00
C VAL A 470 -24.57 -0.47 -14.23
N GLU A 471 -24.80 -1.27 -13.19
CA GLU A 471 -25.97 -1.16 -12.32
C GLU A 471 -25.88 0.08 -11.40
N ALA A 472 -26.99 0.45 -10.77
CA ALA A 472 -27.03 1.51 -9.76
C ALA A 472 -26.19 1.15 -8.50
N ASP A 473 -26.06 -0.16 -8.24
CA ASP A 473 -25.35 -0.81 -7.15
C ASP A 473 -24.01 -0.12 -6.81
N THR A 474 -23.93 0.39 -5.58
CA THR A 474 -22.77 1.13 -5.09
C THR A 474 -22.50 0.77 -3.64
N VAL A 475 -21.44 -0.03 -3.41
CA VAL A 475 -21.14 -0.62 -2.12
C VAL A 475 -19.85 0.00 -1.56
N ASN A 476 -19.99 0.86 -0.55
CA ASN A 476 -18.91 1.67 0.03
C ASN A 476 -18.39 1.11 1.37
N TRP A 477 -17.32 1.73 1.88
CA TRP A 477 -16.64 1.39 3.15
C TRP A 477 -16.04 -0.02 3.18
N VAL A 478 -15.74 -0.55 1.99
CA VAL A 478 -15.13 -1.86 1.79
C VAL A 478 -13.60 -1.72 1.88
N LYS A 479 -12.96 -2.60 2.64
CA LYS A 479 -11.49 -2.66 2.80
C LYS A 479 -11.13 -4.06 3.32
N PHE A 480 -10.11 -4.71 2.75
CA PHE A 480 -9.70 -6.09 3.10
C PHE A 480 -10.80 -7.17 2.94
N THR A 481 -11.56 -7.15 1.84
CA THR A 481 -12.66 -8.11 1.55
C THR A 481 -12.32 -9.15 0.47
N SER A 482 -13.07 -10.25 0.48
CA SER A 482 -13.38 -11.07 -0.71
C SER A 482 -14.70 -10.63 -1.36
N ILE A 483 -15.03 -11.16 -2.55
CA ILE A 483 -16.38 -11.04 -3.15
C ILE A 483 -16.87 -12.45 -3.51
N GLY A 484 -17.72 -13.02 -2.65
CA GLY A 484 -18.24 -14.39 -2.78
C GLY A 484 -19.64 -14.41 -3.40
N TRP A 485 -19.76 -14.61 -4.70
CA TRP A 485 -21.05 -14.76 -5.38
C TRP A 485 -21.84 -15.98 -4.91
N THR A 486 -23.15 -15.82 -4.78
CA THR A 486 -24.11 -16.93 -4.69
C THR A 486 -24.24 -17.64 -6.05
N HIS A 487 -24.52 -18.94 -6.05
CA HIS A 487 -24.63 -19.74 -7.28
C HIS A 487 -25.95 -19.54 -8.05
N ASP A 488 -26.91 -18.80 -7.49
CA ASP A 488 -28.10 -18.31 -8.22
C ASP A 488 -27.88 -16.90 -8.84
N SER A 489 -26.68 -16.33 -8.68
CA SER A 489 -26.25 -15.02 -9.18
C SER A 489 -27.08 -13.82 -8.70
N LYS A 490 -27.88 -13.95 -7.64
CA LYS A 490 -28.69 -12.84 -7.12
C LYS A 490 -27.86 -11.81 -6.34
N GLY A 491 -26.68 -12.18 -5.86
CA GLY A 491 -25.93 -11.38 -4.90
C GLY A 491 -24.60 -11.98 -4.48
N PHE A 492 -23.87 -11.24 -3.65
CA PHE A 492 -22.56 -11.64 -3.17
C PHE A 492 -22.31 -11.27 -1.71
N PHE A 493 -21.53 -12.10 -1.04
CA PHE A 493 -20.97 -11.83 0.27
C PHE A 493 -19.74 -10.92 0.14
N TYR A 494 -19.68 -9.89 1.00
CA TYR A 494 -18.57 -8.96 1.12
C TYR A 494 -18.46 -8.45 2.57
N SER A 495 -17.32 -7.88 2.93
CA SER A 495 -17.09 -7.30 4.26
C SER A 495 -16.82 -5.79 4.16
N ARG A 496 -17.31 -5.03 5.14
CA ARG A 496 -17.11 -3.57 5.24
C ARG A 496 -16.86 -3.12 6.66
N TYR A 497 -16.24 -1.95 6.80
CA TYR A 497 -16.15 -1.23 8.05
C TYR A 497 -17.38 -0.34 8.25
N PRO A 498 -17.67 0.12 9.48
CA PRO A 498 -18.72 1.11 9.72
C PRO A 498 -18.41 2.42 8.99
N ALA A 499 -19.45 3.09 8.50
CA ALA A 499 -19.29 4.42 7.91
C ALA A 499 -18.80 5.45 8.96
N PRO A 500 -18.04 6.49 8.55
CA PRO A 500 -17.76 7.67 9.36
C PRO A 500 -19.03 8.38 9.85
N LYS A 501 -18.92 9.25 10.85
CA LYS A 501 -20.07 10.01 11.35
C LYS A 501 -20.36 11.21 10.45
N GLU A 502 -21.63 11.59 10.38
CA GLU A 502 -22.06 12.79 9.66
C GLU A 502 -21.27 14.04 10.15
N GLY A 503 -20.63 14.72 9.21
CA GLY A 503 -19.77 15.89 9.49
C GLY A 503 -18.27 15.60 9.56
N GLU A 504 -17.85 14.32 9.61
CA GLU A 504 -16.44 13.93 9.46
C GLU A 504 -16.04 13.99 7.96
N ASN A 505 -15.63 15.18 7.49
CA ASN A 505 -15.02 15.35 6.16
C ASN A 505 -13.66 14.64 6.11
N LEU A 506 -13.64 13.38 5.67
CA LEU A 506 -12.43 12.58 5.51
C LEU A 506 -12.06 12.47 4.02
N ASP A 507 -10.80 12.80 3.70
CA ASP A 507 -10.20 12.47 2.40
C ASP A 507 -9.71 11.01 2.46
N ALA A 508 -10.52 10.09 1.92
CA ALA A 508 -10.38 8.66 2.21
C ALA A 508 -9.05 8.08 1.68
N GLY A 509 -8.16 7.68 2.59
CA GLY A 509 -6.78 7.28 2.29
C GLY A 509 -5.72 8.17 2.95
N THR A 510 -6.08 9.34 3.49
CA THR A 510 -5.17 10.15 4.32
C THR A 510 -5.36 9.89 5.82
N GLU A 511 -6.47 9.26 6.23
CA GLU A 511 -6.83 9.15 7.64
C GLU A 511 -5.92 8.17 8.39
N THR A 512 -5.47 8.56 9.59
CA THR A 512 -4.59 7.72 10.43
C THR A 512 -5.36 6.84 11.42
N ASN A 513 -6.69 6.97 11.49
CA ASN A 513 -7.56 6.28 12.45
C ASN A 513 -7.54 4.75 12.29
N ALA A 514 -7.55 4.02 13.40
CA ALA A 514 -7.50 2.55 13.39
C ALA A 514 -8.78 1.91 12.80
N ASN A 515 -8.63 0.99 11.85
CA ASN A 515 -9.74 0.27 11.24
C ASN A 515 -10.21 -0.87 12.18
N LEU A 516 -11.45 -0.77 12.67
CA LEU A 516 -12.05 -1.63 13.70
C LEU A 516 -13.53 -1.92 13.41
N TYR A 517 -14.06 -3.00 14.00
CA TYR A 517 -15.45 -3.47 13.82
C TYR A 517 -15.80 -3.83 12.37
N HIS A 518 -14.93 -4.61 11.71
CA HIS A 518 -15.25 -5.19 10.40
C HIS A 518 -16.54 -6.02 10.52
N GLU A 519 -17.43 -5.97 9.52
CA GLU A 519 -18.69 -6.72 9.50
C GLU A 519 -18.90 -7.41 8.14
N LEU A 520 -19.42 -8.63 8.15
CA LEU A 520 -19.77 -9.39 6.94
C LEU A 520 -21.21 -9.12 6.53
N TYR A 521 -21.41 -8.80 5.25
CA TYR A 521 -22.70 -8.52 4.63
C TYR A 521 -22.97 -9.39 3.40
N HIS A 522 -24.24 -9.48 3.00
CA HIS A 522 -24.66 -9.95 1.68
C HIS A 522 -25.42 -8.85 0.94
N HIS A 523 -24.91 -8.48 -0.24
CA HIS A 523 -25.54 -7.53 -1.15
C HIS A 523 -26.41 -8.28 -2.18
N PHE A 524 -27.61 -7.77 -2.46
CA PHE A 524 -28.43 -8.23 -3.59
C PHE A 524 -28.28 -7.26 -4.76
N VAL A 525 -28.11 -7.80 -5.96
CA VAL A 525 -27.99 -6.99 -7.18
C VAL A 525 -29.29 -6.20 -7.41
N GLY A 526 -29.15 -4.93 -7.80
CA GLY A 526 -30.28 -4.01 -8.00
C GLY A 526 -30.90 -3.47 -6.72
N THR A 527 -30.17 -3.46 -5.59
CA THR A 527 -30.66 -2.93 -4.31
C THR A 527 -29.68 -1.91 -3.69
N ASP A 528 -30.18 -1.04 -2.81
CA ASP A 528 -29.33 -0.05 -2.13
C ASP A 528 -28.51 -0.69 -0.99
N GLN A 529 -27.32 -0.15 -0.71
CA GLN A 529 -26.40 -0.67 0.32
C GLN A 529 -26.95 -0.62 1.76
N SER A 530 -28.07 0.05 1.98
CA SER A 530 -28.84 0.04 3.24
C SER A 530 -29.79 -1.17 3.40
N GLU A 531 -30.08 -1.91 2.32
CA GLU A 531 -30.84 -3.18 2.36
C GLU A 531 -29.97 -4.42 2.65
N ASP A 532 -28.65 -4.27 2.62
CA ASP A 532 -27.69 -5.38 2.77
C ASP A 532 -27.89 -6.16 4.08
N ILE A 533 -27.92 -7.49 3.97
CA ILE A 533 -28.10 -8.36 5.14
C ILE A 533 -26.80 -8.41 5.91
N LEU A 534 -26.81 -7.97 7.17
CA LEU A 534 -25.72 -8.20 8.12
C LEU A 534 -25.63 -9.69 8.45
N CYS A 535 -24.66 -10.38 7.84
CA CYS A 535 -24.50 -11.83 7.95
C CYS A 535 -23.70 -12.24 9.20
N TRP A 536 -22.66 -11.48 9.57
CA TRP A 536 -21.87 -11.72 10.78
C TRP A 536 -21.22 -10.44 11.32
N ARG A 537 -21.06 -10.36 12.65
CA ARG A 537 -20.25 -9.37 13.35
C ARG A 537 -19.71 -9.93 14.66
N ASP A 538 -18.65 -9.31 15.19
CA ASP A 538 -18.07 -9.64 16.50
C ASP A 538 -17.72 -8.36 17.28
N SER A 539 -18.72 -7.75 17.90
CA SER A 539 -18.55 -6.48 18.62
C SER A 539 -17.76 -6.60 19.93
N GLU A 540 -17.49 -7.83 20.41
CA GLU A 540 -16.64 -8.06 21.58
C GLU A 540 -15.15 -8.09 21.19
N ASN A 541 -14.84 -8.43 19.94
CA ASN A 541 -13.48 -8.56 19.42
C ASN A 541 -13.28 -7.61 18.21
N PRO A 542 -13.15 -6.28 18.44
CA PRO A 542 -13.20 -5.25 17.39
C PRO A 542 -12.07 -5.30 16.35
N LYS A 543 -11.06 -6.15 16.54
CA LYS A 543 -9.97 -6.39 15.60
C LYS A 543 -10.23 -7.55 14.63
N HIS A 544 -11.23 -8.40 14.89
CA HIS A 544 -11.54 -9.51 14.01
C HIS A 544 -11.91 -9.00 12.61
N MET A 545 -11.24 -9.58 11.61
CA MET A 545 -11.51 -9.36 10.19
C MET A 545 -12.20 -10.59 9.60
N PHE A 546 -13.13 -10.35 8.68
CA PHE A 546 -13.99 -11.38 8.11
C PHE A 546 -13.76 -11.51 6.61
N GLY A 547 -13.41 -12.72 6.16
CA GLY A 547 -13.41 -13.12 4.75
C GLY A 547 -14.42 -14.23 4.51
N ALA A 548 -15.14 -14.18 3.40
CA ALA A 548 -16.16 -15.18 3.08
C ALA A 548 -16.02 -15.78 1.68
N GLY A 549 -16.46 -17.02 1.51
CA GLY A 549 -16.49 -17.70 0.21
C GLY A 549 -17.56 -18.79 0.18
N VAL A 550 -18.13 -19.02 -1.01
CA VAL A 550 -19.11 -20.09 -1.26
C VAL A 550 -18.39 -21.31 -1.83
N THR A 551 -18.82 -22.52 -1.46
CA THR A 551 -18.22 -23.78 -1.95
C THR A 551 -18.54 -24.06 -3.43
N ASP A 552 -17.70 -24.83 -4.12
CA ASP A 552 -17.86 -25.22 -5.55
C ASP A 552 -19.21 -25.93 -5.86
N ASP A 553 -19.92 -26.45 -4.86
CA ASP A 553 -21.28 -27.03 -4.98
C ASP A 553 -22.42 -26.03 -4.69
N GLY A 554 -22.11 -24.82 -4.26
CA GLY A 554 -23.07 -23.74 -3.98
C GLY A 554 -23.82 -23.86 -2.64
N LYS A 555 -23.59 -24.92 -1.85
CA LYS A 555 -24.36 -25.18 -0.62
C LYS A 555 -23.89 -24.38 0.58
N TYR A 556 -22.57 -24.28 0.78
CA TYR A 556 -22.01 -23.81 2.03
C TYR A 556 -21.37 -22.44 1.87
N LEU A 557 -21.73 -21.54 2.78
CA LEU A 557 -21.00 -20.30 3.03
C LEU A 557 -19.92 -20.58 4.08
N LEU A 558 -18.66 -20.36 3.73
CA LEU A 558 -17.52 -20.42 4.64
C LEU A 558 -17.17 -19.01 5.12
N LEU A 559 -16.96 -18.87 6.43
CA LEU A 559 -16.51 -17.65 7.09
C LEU A 559 -15.16 -17.90 7.75
N TYR A 560 -14.16 -17.19 7.25
CA TYR A 560 -12.82 -17.12 7.80
C TYR A 560 -12.72 -15.89 8.70
N ILE A 561 -12.21 -16.09 9.92
CA ILE A 561 -11.92 -14.99 10.85
C ILE A 561 -10.43 -14.97 11.11
N THR A 562 -9.82 -13.78 11.06
CA THR A 562 -8.44 -13.50 11.48
C THR A 562 -8.43 -12.32 12.46
N GLU A 563 -7.42 -12.24 13.34
CA GLU A 563 -7.22 -11.08 14.23
C GLU A 563 -6.05 -10.20 13.78
N ASN A 564 -5.03 -10.81 13.17
CA ASN A 564 -3.71 -10.24 12.93
C ASN A 564 -3.12 -10.84 11.63
N CYS A 565 -1.81 -10.71 11.42
CA CYS A 565 -1.11 -11.23 10.23
C CYS A 565 -0.39 -12.59 10.43
N ASP A 566 -0.63 -13.32 11.53
CA ASP A 566 -0.19 -14.73 11.62
C ASP A 566 -0.93 -15.61 10.61
N PRO A 567 -0.32 -16.69 10.09
CA PRO A 567 -1.02 -17.71 9.31
C PRO A 567 -1.85 -18.62 10.22
N VAL A 568 -2.93 -18.06 10.79
CA VAL A 568 -3.94 -18.74 11.60
C VAL A 568 -5.34 -18.15 11.35
N ASN A 569 -6.38 -18.99 11.35
CA ASN A 569 -7.75 -18.52 11.17
C ASN A 569 -8.79 -19.44 11.81
N LYS A 570 -9.90 -18.85 12.26
CA LYS A 570 -11.14 -19.61 12.53
C LYS A 570 -11.78 -20.03 11.22
N VAL A 571 -12.61 -21.06 11.26
CA VAL A 571 -13.48 -21.49 10.17
C VAL A 571 -14.85 -21.79 10.74
N TYR A 572 -15.83 -20.97 10.37
CA TYR A 572 -17.24 -21.30 10.55
C TYR A 572 -17.86 -21.60 9.18
N TYR A 573 -18.95 -22.36 9.16
CA TYR A 573 -19.72 -22.65 7.95
C TYR A 573 -21.21 -22.45 8.19
N CYS A 574 -21.96 -22.19 7.13
CA CYS A 574 -23.43 -22.19 7.16
C CYS A 574 -23.96 -22.92 5.93
N ASP A 575 -24.91 -23.84 6.11
CA ASP A 575 -25.59 -24.53 5.02
C ASP A 575 -26.73 -23.66 4.50
N MET A 576 -26.52 -23.02 3.35
CA MET A 576 -27.52 -22.14 2.74
C MET A 576 -28.69 -22.94 2.14
N SER A 577 -28.52 -24.24 1.87
CA SER A 577 -29.60 -25.10 1.38
C SER A 577 -30.63 -25.44 2.46
N ALA A 578 -30.32 -25.18 3.73
CA ALA A 578 -31.24 -25.32 4.85
C ALA A 578 -32.15 -24.09 5.06
N PHE A 579 -31.98 -22.99 4.31
CA PHE A 579 -32.80 -21.79 4.44
C PHE A 579 -34.13 -21.93 3.67
N SER A 580 -35.26 -21.99 4.38
CA SER A 580 -36.60 -22.17 3.80
C SER A 580 -36.99 -21.07 2.79
N ASP A 581 -36.56 -19.84 3.07
CA ASP A 581 -36.93 -18.63 2.35
C ASP A 581 -35.69 -17.96 1.71
N GLY A 582 -34.65 -18.75 1.45
CA GLY A 582 -33.37 -18.28 0.89
C GLY A 582 -32.62 -17.33 1.83
N LEU A 583 -31.78 -16.47 1.25
CA LEU A 583 -31.18 -15.34 1.97
C LEU A 583 -32.19 -14.21 2.17
N GLU A 584 -33.18 -14.12 1.28
CA GLU A 584 -34.27 -13.14 1.32
C GLU A 584 -35.04 -13.17 2.65
N GLY A 585 -35.20 -14.34 3.28
CA GLY A 585 -35.78 -14.49 4.62
C GLY A 585 -35.03 -13.77 5.76
N PHE A 586 -33.80 -13.29 5.52
CA PHE A 586 -33.03 -12.49 6.47
C PHE A 586 -33.07 -10.97 6.17
N LYS A 587 -33.69 -10.51 5.07
CA LYS A 587 -33.85 -9.07 4.79
C LYS A 587 -34.64 -8.36 5.88
N GLY A 588 -34.12 -7.22 6.36
CA GLY A 588 -34.69 -6.48 7.50
C GLY A 588 -34.65 -7.22 8.84
N GLY A 589 -34.02 -8.41 8.90
CA GLY A 589 -33.92 -9.23 10.11
C GLY A 589 -32.95 -8.65 11.14
N LYS A 590 -33.19 -8.99 12.41
CA LYS A 590 -32.26 -8.68 13.53
C LYS A 590 -31.32 -9.84 13.86
N SER A 591 -31.41 -10.94 13.11
CA SER A 591 -30.67 -12.19 13.31
C SER A 591 -29.59 -12.36 12.25
N LEU A 592 -28.36 -12.61 12.71
CA LEU A 592 -27.23 -13.03 11.88
C LEU A 592 -27.49 -14.40 11.24
N LEU A 593 -26.68 -14.79 10.25
CA LEU A 593 -26.75 -16.15 9.69
C LEU A 593 -26.34 -17.19 10.74
N PRO A 594 -26.96 -18.39 10.75
CA PRO A 594 -26.74 -19.41 11.78
C PRO A 594 -25.44 -20.22 11.54
N PHE A 595 -24.30 -19.54 11.60
CA PHE A 595 -22.98 -20.14 11.43
C PHE A 595 -22.68 -21.21 12.50
N ILE A 596 -22.29 -22.40 12.04
CA ILE A 596 -21.75 -23.48 12.85
C ILE A 596 -20.23 -23.34 12.90
N LYS A 597 -19.65 -23.40 14.09
CA LYS A 597 -18.21 -23.25 14.30
C LYS A 597 -17.49 -24.59 14.13
N LEU A 598 -16.71 -24.73 13.05
CA LEU A 598 -15.83 -25.89 12.85
C LEU A 598 -14.50 -25.72 13.61
N ILE A 599 -13.90 -24.53 13.50
CA ILE A 599 -12.71 -24.11 14.24
C ILE A 599 -13.03 -22.76 14.92
N ASP A 600 -12.98 -22.71 16.25
CA ASP A 600 -13.26 -21.50 17.08
C ASP A 600 -12.02 -20.98 17.83
N ASN A 601 -10.82 -21.30 17.34
CA ASN A 601 -9.55 -20.84 17.90
C ASN A 601 -8.64 -20.29 16.77
N PHE A 602 -7.46 -19.79 17.15
CA PHE A 602 -6.43 -19.34 16.22
C PHE A 602 -5.18 -20.25 16.33
N ASP A 603 -5.38 -21.58 16.26
CA ASP A 603 -4.29 -22.55 16.47
C ASP A 603 -3.50 -22.93 15.21
N ALA A 604 -4.08 -22.71 14.03
CA ALA A 604 -3.51 -23.02 12.72
C ALA A 604 -4.29 -22.28 11.62
N GLN A 605 -3.71 -22.25 10.41
CA GLN A 605 -4.40 -21.87 9.19
C GLN A 605 -5.26 -23.03 8.69
N TYR A 606 -6.45 -22.73 8.16
CA TYR A 606 -7.32 -23.71 7.51
C TYR A 606 -7.96 -23.05 6.28
N GLN A 607 -7.55 -23.47 5.08
CA GLN A 607 -8.04 -22.96 3.79
C GLN A 607 -8.74 -24.08 3.02
N HIS A 608 -10.00 -23.87 2.60
CA HIS A 608 -10.75 -24.85 1.81
C HIS A 608 -10.10 -25.11 0.44
N ILE A 609 -10.12 -26.38 0.01
CA ILE A 609 -9.67 -26.82 -1.32
C ILE A 609 -10.86 -27.39 -2.11
N ALA A 610 -11.70 -28.20 -1.45
CA ALA A 610 -12.90 -28.83 -2.00
C ALA A 610 -13.75 -29.44 -0.88
N ASN A 611 -15.01 -29.75 -1.18
CA ASN A 611 -15.87 -30.62 -0.38
C ASN A 611 -16.66 -31.59 -1.26
N ASP A 612 -16.92 -32.79 -0.76
CA ASP A 612 -17.87 -33.76 -1.32
C ASP A 612 -19.04 -33.92 -0.34
N ASP A 613 -20.12 -33.18 -0.59
CA ASP A 613 -21.19 -32.96 0.40
C ASP A 613 -20.60 -32.39 1.71
N THR A 614 -20.62 -33.15 2.81
CA THR A 614 -20.00 -32.76 4.08
C THR A 614 -18.56 -33.24 4.27
N GLU A 615 -17.96 -34.00 3.34
CA GLU A 615 -16.54 -34.41 3.38
C GLU A 615 -15.66 -33.25 2.88
N PHE A 616 -15.19 -32.39 3.78
CA PHE A 616 -14.40 -31.19 3.48
C PHE A 616 -12.89 -31.49 3.47
N THR A 617 -12.17 -30.88 2.53
CA THR A 617 -10.71 -31.00 2.37
C THR A 617 -10.06 -29.62 2.48
N PHE A 618 -9.05 -29.49 3.35
CA PHE A 618 -8.40 -28.23 3.72
C PHE A 618 -6.87 -28.30 3.58
N LEU A 619 -6.25 -27.19 3.18
CA LEU A 619 -4.83 -26.90 3.41
C LEU A 619 -4.67 -26.36 4.84
N THR A 620 -3.68 -26.86 5.59
CA THR A 620 -3.42 -26.41 6.97
C THR A 620 -1.95 -26.52 7.36
N ASN A 621 -1.51 -25.68 8.29
CA ASN A 621 -0.24 -25.80 9.01
C ASN A 621 -0.39 -26.46 10.40
N LYS A 622 -1.57 -26.99 10.73
CA LYS A 622 -1.87 -27.64 12.01
C LYS A 622 -0.94 -28.81 12.27
N ASP A 623 -0.09 -28.65 13.28
CA ASP A 623 0.97 -29.60 13.66
C ASP A 623 1.91 -29.97 12.48
N ALA A 624 2.06 -29.06 11.51
CA ALA A 624 2.78 -29.24 10.26
C ALA A 624 3.30 -27.89 9.71
N PRO A 625 4.45 -27.35 10.18
CA PRO A 625 4.92 -26.02 9.82
C PRO A 625 5.21 -25.80 8.32
N LYS A 626 5.41 -26.86 7.52
CA LYS A 626 5.57 -26.82 6.06
C LYS A 626 4.28 -27.15 5.30
N TYR A 627 3.15 -27.13 6.01
CA TYR A 627 1.78 -27.36 5.53
C TYR A 627 1.49 -28.78 5.03
N LYS A 628 0.21 -29.14 5.11
CA LYS A 628 -0.36 -30.43 4.69
C LYS A 628 -1.80 -30.28 4.21
N VAL A 629 -2.30 -31.28 3.47
CA VAL A 629 -3.72 -31.39 3.14
C VAL A 629 -4.39 -32.37 4.09
N VAL A 630 -5.45 -31.93 4.76
CA VAL A 630 -6.28 -32.73 5.67
C VAL A 630 -7.74 -32.78 5.23
N ARG A 631 -8.52 -33.67 5.84
CA ARG A 631 -9.94 -33.85 5.60
C ARG A 631 -10.72 -34.11 6.89
N VAL A 632 -11.98 -33.68 6.90
CA VAL A 632 -12.96 -33.86 7.98
C VAL A 632 -14.37 -34.03 7.38
N ASP A 633 -15.23 -34.82 8.02
CA ASP A 633 -16.68 -34.78 7.74
C ASP A 633 -17.33 -33.79 8.73
N LEU A 634 -18.12 -32.82 8.25
CA LEU A 634 -18.89 -31.92 9.12
C LEU A 634 -19.91 -32.66 10.02
N LYS A 635 -20.25 -33.92 9.69
CA LYS A 635 -21.06 -34.83 10.52
C LYS A 635 -20.25 -35.45 11.68
N GLU A 636 -18.92 -35.52 11.56
CA GLU A 636 -17.98 -36.00 12.59
C GLU A 636 -16.78 -35.02 12.76
N PRO A 637 -17.00 -33.77 13.20
CA PRO A 637 -15.99 -32.69 13.11
C PRO A 637 -14.75 -32.86 14.02
N GLY A 638 -14.69 -33.92 14.83
CA GLY A 638 -13.48 -34.33 15.57
C GLY A 638 -12.59 -35.33 14.82
N SER A 639 -13.06 -35.92 13.73
CA SER A 639 -12.40 -36.99 12.96
C SER A 639 -11.61 -36.41 11.78
N TRP A 640 -10.40 -35.89 12.04
CA TRP A 640 -9.51 -35.34 11.00
C TRP A 640 -8.50 -36.38 10.51
N ILE A 641 -8.27 -36.43 9.20
CA ILE A 641 -7.28 -37.32 8.55
C ILE A 641 -6.34 -36.56 7.60
N ASP A 642 -5.08 -36.95 7.56
CA ASP A 642 -4.10 -36.44 6.59
C ASP A 642 -4.32 -37.08 5.22
N VAL A 643 -4.54 -36.27 4.19
CA VAL A 643 -4.70 -36.68 2.79
C VAL A 643 -3.36 -36.55 2.06
N VAL A 644 -2.66 -35.42 2.23
CA VAL A 644 -1.27 -35.23 1.81
C VAL A 644 -0.49 -34.79 3.05
N PRO A 645 0.30 -35.67 3.70
CA PRO A 645 1.04 -35.31 4.90
C PRO A 645 2.14 -34.29 4.61
N GLU A 646 2.66 -33.67 5.68
CA GLU A 646 3.74 -32.67 5.60
C GLU A 646 4.97 -33.22 4.85
N SER A 647 5.54 -32.41 3.95
CA SER A 647 6.86 -32.73 3.37
C SER A 647 7.96 -32.36 4.37
N GLY A 648 8.86 -33.30 4.67
CA GLY A 648 9.97 -33.06 5.58
C GLY A 648 11.04 -32.06 5.09
N LYS A 649 10.79 -31.34 3.99
CA LYS A 649 11.70 -30.34 3.39
C LYS A 649 11.00 -29.19 2.68
N ASP A 650 9.97 -29.48 1.87
CA ASP A 650 9.37 -28.52 0.94
C ASP A 650 8.11 -27.91 1.55
N VAL A 651 7.87 -26.61 1.38
CA VAL A 651 6.63 -25.95 1.85
C VAL A 651 5.51 -26.23 0.87
N LEU A 652 4.33 -26.64 1.33
CA LEU A 652 3.13 -26.71 0.50
C LEU A 652 2.43 -25.35 0.47
N GLU A 653 2.76 -24.52 -0.51
CA GLU A 653 2.25 -23.14 -0.66
C GLU A 653 0.76 -23.11 -1.03
N SER A 654 0.30 -24.04 -1.88
CA SER A 654 -1.11 -24.07 -2.31
C SER A 654 -1.58 -25.43 -2.83
N ALA A 655 -2.89 -25.63 -2.80
CA ALA A 655 -3.59 -26.76 -3.39
C ALA A 655 -4.91 -26.29 -4.02
N CYS A 656 -5.22 -26.78 -5.23
CA CYS A 656 -6.42 -26.42 -6.00
C CYS A 656 -7.05 -27.67 -6.60
N ALA A 657 -8.33 -27.92 -6.33
CA ALA A 657 -9.08 -29.03 -6.91
C ALA A 657 -9.42 -28.76 -8.38
N VAL A 658 -9.24 -29.77 -9.24
CA VAL A 658 -9.39 -29.67 -10.71
C VAL A 658 -9.88 -30.99 -11.30
N ASN A 659 -10.51 -30.94 -12.47
CA ASN A 659 -10.99 -32.13 -13.20
C ASN A 659 -11.70 -33.20 -12.33
N GLY A 660 -12.61 -32.75 -11.47
CA GLY A 660 -13.50 -33.56 -10.60
C GLY A 660 -12.82 -34.15 -9.36
N ASP A 661 -11.90 -35.09 -9.59
CA ASP A 661 -11.30 -35.97 -8.58
C ASP A 661 -9.79 -35.77 -8.41
N LYS A 662 -9.21 -34.70 -8.99
CA LYS A 662 -7.78 -34.38 -8.91
C LYS A 662 -7.56 -33.07 -8.16
N MET A 663 -6.33 -32.84 -7.76
CA MET A 663 -5.84 -31.53 -7.32
C MET A 663 -4.44 -31.27 -7.89
N ILE A 664 -4.15 -30.01 -8.19
CA ILE A 664 -2.78 -29.53 -8.40
C ILE A 664 -2.30 -28.97 -7.08
N VAL A 665 -1.14 -29.42 -6.64
CA VAL A 665 -0.45 -28.91 -5.45
C VAL A 665 0.86 -28.24 -5.84
N SER A 666 1.19 -27.15 -5.14
CA SER A 666 2.33 -26.28 -5.42
C SER A 666 3.27 -26.28 -4.23
N TYR A 667 4.45 -26.88 -4.40
CA TYR A 667 5.48 -26.90 -3.37
C TYR A 667 6.58 -25.87 -3.64
N LEU A 668 7.08 -25.22 -2.60
CA LEU A 668 8.31 -24.43 -2.63
C LEU A 668 9.47 -25.26 -2.06
N ARG A 669 10.46 -25.55 -2.91
CA ARG A 669 11.70 -26.26 -2.58
C ARG A 669 12.90 -25.36 -2.84
N ASP A 670 13.66 -25.04 -1.80
CA ASP A 670 14.83 -24.14 -1.89
C ASP A 670 14.49 -22.85 -2.68
N VAL A 671 13.34 -22.23 -2.38
CA VAL A 671 12.79 -21.04 -3.05
C VAL A 671 12.51 -21.23 -4.56
N LYS A 672 12.10 -22.43 -4.98
CA LYS A 672 11.70 -22.76 -6.36
C LYS A 672 10.43 -23.60 -6.35
N TYR A 673 9.52 -23.34 -7.29
CA TYR A 673 8.26 -24.07 -7.35
C TYR A 673 8.40 -25.48 -7.95
N VAL A 674 7.62 -26.42 -7.41
CA VAL A 674 7.47 -27.80 -7.90
C VAL A 674 5.97 -28.13 -7.92
N LEU A 675 5.40 -28.22 -9.11
CA LEU A 675 3.99 -28.54 -9.32
C LEU A 675 3.77 -30.06 -9.42
N GLN A 676 2.74 -30.57 -8.75
CA GLN A 676 2.34 -31.98 -8.80
C GLN A 676 0.82 -32.09 -9.00
N ILE A 677 0.39 -33.10 -9.75
CA ILE A 677 -1.01 -33.52 -9.80
C ILE A 677 -1.19 -34.71 -8.86
N ARG A 678 -2.18 -34.62 -7.98
CA ARG A 678 -2.55 -35.65 -7.02
C ARG A 678 -4.01 -36.04 -7.16
N ASP A 679 -4.31 -37.26 -6.76
CA ASP A 679 -5.69 -37.72 -6.55
C ASP A 679 -6.27 -36.98 -5.33
N LEU A 680 -7.42 -36.33 -5.48
CA LEU A 680 -8.05 -35.52 -4.44
C LEU A 680 -8.52 -36.39 -3.27
N LYS A 681 -8.93 -37.64 -3.53
CA LYS A 681 -9.51 -38.50 -2.50
C LYS A 681 -8.47 -39.11 -1.57
N THR A 682 -7.33 -39.54 -2.11
CA THR A 682 -6.27 -40.31 -1.43
C THR A 682 -4.96 -39.55 -1.27
N GLY A 683 -4.82 -38.38 -1.91
CA GLY A 683 -3.58 -37.60 -1.95
C GLY A 683 -2.45 -38.24 -2.76
N SER A 684 -2.69 -39.38 -3.41
CA SER A 684 -1.69 -40.12 -4.19
C SER A 684 -1.08 -39.27 -5.30
N LEU A 685 0.25 -39.31 -5.45
CA LEU A 685 0.94 -38.63 -6.55
C LEU A 685 0.60 -39.31 -7.87
N LEU A 686 0.02 -38.55 -8.81
CA LEU A 686 -0.30 -39.02 -10.15
C LEU A 686 0.80 -38.60 -11.13
N HIS A 687 1.14 -37.30 -11.16
CA HIS A 687 2.11 -36.73 -12.09
C HIS A 687 2.89 -35.58 -11.44
N GLN A 688 4.09 -35.27 -11.95
CA GLN A 688 4.78 -34.01 -11.68
C GLN A 688 4.76 -33.16 -12.96
N LEU A 689 4.39 -31.89 -12.85
CA LEU A 689 4.34 -30.99 -14.00
C LEU A 689 5.72 -30.33 -14.24
N PRO A 690 6.22 -30.28 -15.50
CA PRO A 690 7.49 -29.65 -15.81
C PRO A 690 7.35 -28.12 -15.83
N ILE A 691 8.02 -27.45 -14.89
CA ILE A 691 8.24 -26.01 -14.90
C ILE A 691 9.73 -25.70 -14.66
N ASP A 692 10.20 -24.60 -15.24
CA ASP A 692 11.56 -24.09 -15.07
C ASP A 692 11.78 -23.45 -13.69
N ILE A 693 13.01 -23.04 -13.40
CA ILE A 693 13.35 -22.29 -12.17
C ILE A 693 12.73 -20.88 -12.24
N GLY A 694 11.63 -20.70 -11.51
CA GLY A 694 10.86 -19.46 -11.44
C GLY A 694 9.75 -19.52 -10.40
N SER A 695 8.81 -18.58 -10.51
CA SER A 695 7.59 -18.49 -9.70
C SER A 695 6.35 -18.88 -10.50
N VAL A 696 5.46 -19.65 -9.87
CA VAL A 696 4.09 -19.86 -10.37
C VAL A 696 3.26 -18.65 -9.93
N THR A 697 2.75 -17.86 -10.88
CA THR A 697 2.01 -16.61 -10.59
C THR A 697 0.51 -16.81 -10.43
N GLY A 698 -0.01 -18.00 -10.78
CA GLY A 698 -1.40 -18.37 -10.58
C GLY A 698 -1.71 -19.72 -11.21
N ILE A 699 -2.64 -20.45 -10.62
CA ILE A 699 -3.22 -21.69 -11.16
C ILE A 699 -4.72 -21.39 -11.31
N SER A 700 -5.24 -21.51 -12.53
CA SER A 700 -6.59 -21.09 -12.89
C SER A 700 -7.39 -22.26 -13.45
N ALA A 701 -8.31 -22.76 -12.63
CA ALA A 701 -9.38 -23.71 -12.92
C ALA A 701 -10.36 -23.71 -11.74
N ARG A 702 -11.60 -24.16 -11.95
CA ARG A 702 -12.51 -24.62 -10.88
C ARG A 702 -12.44 -26.14 -10.78
N ARG A 703 -13.02 -26.76 -9.75
CA ARG A 703 -13.02 -28.23 -9.60
C ARG A 703 -13.61 -28.95 -10.82
N LYS A 704 -14.59 -28.33 -11.50
CA LYS A 704 -15.26 -28.87 -12.70
C LYS A 704 -14.54 -28.66 -14.03
N ASP A 705 -13.46 -27.88 -14.09
CA ASP A 705 -12.73 -27.62 -15.33
C ASP A 705 -11.58 -28.63 -15.52
N SER A 706 -11.51 -29.26 -16.71
CA SER A 706 -10.44 -30.20 -17.09
C SER A 706 -9.22 -29.54 -17.75
N THR A 707 -9.40 -28.30 -18.20
CA THR A 707 -8.33 -27.44 -18.73
C THR A 707 -7.92 -26.46 -17.64
N VAL A 708 -6.63 -26.45 -17.31
CA VAL A 708 -6.02 -25.58 -16.29
C VAL A 708 -5.05 -24.62 -16.97
N PHE A 709 -5.02 -23.36 -16.54
CA PHE A 709 -3.98 -22.42 -16.92
C PHE A 709 -3.01 -22.17 -15.77
N ILE A 710 -1.71 -22.13 -16.09
CA ILE A 710 -0.63 -21.96 -15.11
C ILE A 710 0.23 -20.78 -15.55
N GLY A 711 0.23 -19.70 -14.77
CA GLY A 711 1.11 -18.56 -14.96
C GLY A 711 2.50 -18.84 -14.37
N PHE A 712 3.54 -18.43 -15.08
CA PHE A 712 4.94 -18.61 -14.69
C PHE A 712 5.76 -17.34 -15.01
N THR A 713 6.71 -16.99 -14.15
CA THR A 713 7.68 -15.90 -14.36
C THR A 713 9.03 -16.29 -13.76
N SER A 714 10.11 -15.62 -14.17
CA SER A 714 11.44 -15.74 -13.54
C SER A 714 12.27 -14.49 -13.83
N PHE A 715 13.41 -14.29 -13.16
CA PHE A 715 14.25 -13.08 -13.30
C PHE A 715 14.60 -12.70 -14.75
N LEU A 716 14.66 -13.70 -15.65
CA LEU A 716 15.00 -13.54 -17.07
C LEU A 716 13.88 -14.02 -18.02
N THR A 717 12.67 -14.26 -17.50
CA THR A 717 11.50 -14.73 -18.27
C THR A 717 10.29 -13.89 -17.85
N PRO A 718 9.87 -12.90 -18.68
CA PRO A 718 8.81 -11.95 -18.33
C PRO A 718 7.54 -12.63 -17.85
N GLY A 719 7.00 -13.52 -18.67
CA GLY A 719 5.95 -14.44 -18.27
C GLY A 719 5.74 -15.53 -19.31
N ILE A 720 5.24 -16.68 -18.86
CA ILE A 720 4.69 -17.75 -19.69
C ILE A 720 3.34 -18.14 -19.08
N ILE A 721 2.31 -18.26 -19.92
CA ILE A 721 1.05 -18.90 -19.55
C ILE A 721 1.07 -20.27 -20.22
N TYR A 722 1.05 -21.33 -19.42
CA TYR A 722 0.83 -22.69 -19.89
C TYR A 722 -0.66 -23.02 -19.87
N GLN A 723 -1.11 -23.82 -20.83
CA GLN A 723 -2.39 -24.52 -20.80
C GLN A 723 -2.10 -26.01 -20.58
N CYS A 724 -2.81 -26.62 -19.63
CA CYS A 724 -2.70 -28.04 -19.31
C CYS A 724 -4.07 -28.71 -19.44
N ASN A 725 -4.21 -29.73 -20.29
CA ASN A 725 -5.42 -30.56 -20.38
C ASN A 725 -5.23 -31.85 -19.55
N LEU A 726 -6.24 -32.20 -18.75
CA LEU A 726 -6.23 -33.33 -17.82
C LEU A 726 -7.18 -34.49 -18.20
N ASP A 727 -7.91 -34.39 -19.32
CA ASP A 727 -8.88 -35.40 -19.77
C ASP A 727 -8.22 -36.68 -20.30
N THR A 728 -7.00 -36.56 -20.84
CA THR A 728 -6.22 -37.65 -21.45
C THR A 728 -5.56 -38.61 -20.46
N GLY A 729 -5.72 -38.40 -19.14
CA GLY A 729 -5.09 -39.19 -18.08
C GLY A 729 -3.58 -38.98 -17.91
N VAL A 730 -2.89 -38.58 -18.99
CA VAL A 730 -1.54 -38.00 -18.98
C VAL A 730 -1.69 -36.49 -19.26
N PRO A 731 -1.12 -35.59 -18.44
CA PRO A 731 -1.30 -34.15 -18.61
C PRO A 731 -0.64 -33.63 -19.89
N ASP A 732 -1.44 -33.08 -20.79
CA ASP A 732 -0.96 -32.39 -22.00
C ASP A 732 -0.71 -30.90 -21.67
N MET A 733 0.54 -30.55 -21.38
CA MET A 733 0.97 -29.21 -20.96
C MET A 733 1.75 -28.53 -22.08
N LYS A 734 1.20 -27.42 -22.59
CA LYS A 734 1.77 -26.61 -23.70
C LYS A 734 1.83 -25.14 -23.32
N ILE A 735 2.70 -24.38 -24.00
CA ILE A 735 2.68 -22.90 -23.92
C ILE A 735 1.42 -22.41 -24.63
N PHE A 736 0.62 -21.60 -23.93
CA PHE A 736 -0.53 -20.87 -24.47
C PHE A 736 -0.11 -19.46 -24.92
N ARG A 737 0.70 -18.76 -24.12
CA ARG A 737 1.34 -17.47 -24.46
C ARG A 737 2.72 -17.38 -23.80
N GLU A 738 3.75 -16.91 -24.52
CA GLU A 738 5.05 -16.49 -23.96
C GLU A 738 5.16 -14.97 -24.13
N ILE A 739 5.48 -14.23 -23.06
CA ILE A 739 5.62 -12.78 -23.08
C ILE A 739 7.07 -12.43 -23.41
N THR A 740 7.28 -11.85 -24.59
CA THR A 740 8.61 -11.44 -25.08
C THR A 740 8.82 -9.94 -24.93
N VAL A 741 9.93 -9.52 -24.32
CA VAL A 741 10.31 -8.10 -24.19
C VAL A 741 11.21 -7.69 -25.36
N PRO A 742 10.82 -6.69 -26.19
CA PRO A 742 11.60 -6.28 -27.35
C PRO A 742 13.04 -5.85 -27.02
N GLY A 743 14.01 -6.42 -27.74
CA GLY A 743 15.43 -6.06 -27.59
C GLY A 743 16.11 -6.56 -26.31
N PHE A 744 15.45 -7.37 -25.48
CA PHE A 744 16.06 -8.05 -24.33
C PHE A 744 16.52 -9.47 -24.69
N ASP A 745 17.83 -9.68 -24.79
CA ASP A 745 18.41 -11.03 -24.91
C ASP A 745 18.65 -11.63 -23.52
N ARG A 746 17.77 -12.56 -23.11
CA ARG A 746 17.92 -13.29 -21.84
C ARG A 746 19.22 -14.11 -21.74
N THR A 747 19.89 -14.38 -22.86
CA THR A 747 21.13 -15.17 -22.89
C THR A 747 22.39 -14.38 -22.53
N GLU A 748 22.37 -13.03 -22.51
CA GLU A 748 23.47 -12.21 -21.96
C GLU A 748 23.66 -12.41 -20.44
N PHE A 749 22.60 -12.85 -19.75
CA PHE A 749 22.49 -12.85 -18.29
C PHE A 749 22.55 -14.26 -17.70
N GLN A 750 22.78 -14.32 -16.38
CA GLN A 750 22.79 -15.54 -15.58
C GLN A 750 22.12 -15.30 -14.23
N VAL A 751 21.47 -16.35 -13.71
CA VAL A 751 20.94 -16.43 -12.35
C VAL A 751 21.71 -17.53 -11.63
N ASN A 752 22.25 -17.22 -10.46
CA ASN A 752 22.82 -18.21 -9.56
C ASN A 752 22.06 -18.19 -8.23
N GLN A 753 21.95 -19.32 -7.55
CA GLN A 753 21.51 -19.38 -6.16
C GLN A 753 22.70 -19.80 -5.28
N VAL A 754 22.88 -19.10 -4.16
CA VAL A 754 23.89 -19.41 -3.15
C VAL A 754 23.24 -19.55 -1.78
N PHE A 755 23.93 -20.19 -0.84
CA PHE A 755 23.50 -20.32 0.55
C PHE A 755 24.57 -19.69 1.46
N VAL A 756 24.26 -18.52 2.01
CA VAL A 756 25.16 -17.70 2.82
C VAL A 756 25.01 -18.07 4.30
N PRO A 757 26.09 -18.33 5.06
CA PRO A 757 25.98 -18.48 6.51
C PRO A 757 25.69 -17.13 7.15
N SER A 758 24.61 -17.06 7.93
CA SER A 758 24.32 -15.97 8.85
C SER A 758 25.25 -15.97 10.06
N LYS A 759 25.17 -14.91 10.86
CA LYS A 759 25.87 -14.67 12.14
C LYS A 759 25.77 -15.82 13.15
N ASP A 760 24.67 -16.59 13.12
CA ASP A 760 24.43 -17.77 13.97
C ASP A 760 24.73 -19.12 13.26
N GLY A 761 25.17 -19.09 12.00
CA GLY A 761 25.43 -20.26 11.17
C GLY A 761 24.24 -20.73 10.31
N THR A 762 23.05 -20.13 10.45
CA THR A 762 21.88 -20.44 9.61
C THR A 762 22.17 -20.16 8.14
N LYS A 763 21.78 -21.06 7.22
CA LYS A 763 22.04 -20.90 5.78
C LYS A 763 20.91 -20.13 5.10
N ILE A 764 21.19 -18.90 4.71
CA ILE A 764 20.27 -17.98 4.04
C ILE A 764 20.39 -18.16 2.53
N PRO A 765 19.32 -18.52 1.80
CA PRO A 765 19.35 -18.54 0.35
C PRO A 765 19.45 -17.13 -0.21
N MET A 766 20.21 -16.96 -1.28
CA MET A 766 20.24 -15.71 -2.04
C MET A 766 20.34 -16.01 -3.53
N PHE A 767 19.47 -15.39 -4.32
CA PHE A 767 19.61 -15.34 -5.77
C PHE A 767 20.50 -14.16 -6.16
N ILE A 768 21.37 -14.39 -7.15
CA ILE A 768 22.29 -13.40 -7.72
C ILE A 768 22.09 -13.38 -9.24
N VAL A 769 21.66 -12.23 -9.76
CA VAL A 769 21.40 -11.97 -11.18
C VAL A 769 22.44 -10.98 -11.70
N ALA A 770 23.12 -11.33 -12.79
CA ALA A 770 24.14 -10.49 -13.41
C ALA A 770 24.29 -10.81 -14.91
N LYS A 771 25.05 -9.98 -15.65
CA LYS A 771 25.60 -10.40 -16.94
C LYS A 771 26.53 -11.61 -16.75
N LYS A 772 26.65 -12.46 -17.78
CA LYS A 772 27.62 -13.56 -17.80
C LYS A 772 29.05 -13.03 -17.76
N ASN A 773 29.97 -13.86 -17.25
CA ASN A 773 31.43 -13.63 -17.28
C ASN A 773 31.92 -12.35 -16.57
N ILE A 774 31.15 -11.78 -15.64
CA ILE A 774 31.63 -10.68 -14.78
C ILE A 774 32.85 -11.11 -13.94
N LYS A 775 33.77 -10.17 -13.70
CA LYS A 775 34.93 -10.37 -12.82
C LYS A 775 34.52 -10.16 -11.36
N LEU A 776 34.90 -11.07 -10.47
CA LEU A 776 34.67 -10.90 -9.03
C LEU A 776 35.83 -10.12 -8.39
N ASP A 777 35.94 -8.84 -8.75
CA ASP A 777 36.98 -7.89 -8.31
C ASP A 777 36.45 -6.72 -7.45
N GLY A 778 35.17 -6.77 -7.08
CA GLY A 778 34.47 -5.76 -6.27
C GLY A 778 34.12 -4.47 -7.02
N SER A 779 34.30 -4.42 -8.35
CA SER A 779 34.09 -3.19 -9.14
C SER A 779 32.62 -2.85 -9.44
N HIS A 780 31.72 -3.83 -9.41
CA HIS A 780 30.33 -3.65 -9.84
C HIS A 780 29.48 -2.89 -8.81
N PRO A 781 28.55 -2.01 -9.26
CA PRO A 781 27.46 -1.57 -8.41
C PRO A 781 26.54 -2.77 -8.10
N CYS A 782 25.96 -2.81 -6.91
CA CYS A 782 25.10 -3.92 -6.48
C CYS A 782 23.80 -3.39 -5.88
N LEU A 783 22.68 -4.07 -6.17
CA LEU A 783 21.37 -3.83 -5.58
C LEU A 783 20.93 -5.11 -4.86
N LEU A 784 20.86 -5.08 -3.53
CA LEU A 784 20.38 -6.18 -2.71
C LEU A 784 18.98 -5.87 -2.16
N TYR A 785 18.03 -6.77 -2.38
CA TYR A 785 16.64 -6.66 -1.96
C TYR A 785 16.24 -7.78 -0.98
N ALA A 786 15.41 -7.47 0.02
CA ALA A 786 14.76 -8.45 0.89
C ALA A 786 13.52 -7.88 1.61
N TYR A 787 12.85 -8.72 2.40
CA TYR A 787 11.65 -8.38 3.18
C TYR A 787 11.73 -8.92 4.62
N GLY A 788 11.57 -10.23 4.82
CA GLY A 788 11.81 -10.91 6.11
C GLY A 788 10.78 -10.61 7.21
N GLY A 789 9.56 -11.13 7.05
CA GLY A 789 8.46 -11.04 8.01
C GLY A 789 7.15 -11.56 7.41
N PHE A 790 6.14 -11.79 8.26
CA PHE A 790 4.76 -12.09 7.85
C PHE A 790 4.60 -13.35 6.97
N ASN A 791 5.49 -14.33 7.09
CA ASN A 791 5.49 -15.57 6.31
C ASN A 791 5.57 -15.36 4.77
N ILE A 792 6.03 -14.19 4.30
CA ILE A 792 6.08 -13.84 2.86
C ILE A 792 7.33 -14.41 2.19
N SER A 793 7.14 -15.36 1.27
CA SER A 793 8.20 -15.97 0.44
C SER A 793 8.63 -15.07 -0.74
N LEU A 794 9.89 -14.63 -0.80
CA LEU A 794 10.43 -13.81 -1.90
C LEU A 794 10.92 -14.66 -3.09
N THR A 795 9.99 -15.07 -3.95
CA THR A 795 10.26 -16.00 -5.06
C THR A 795 10.69 -15.31 -6.38
N PRO A 796 11.37 -16.01 -7.32
CA PRO A 796 11.96 -15.40 -8.53
C PRO A 796 10.96 -14.78 -9.52
N SER A 797 11.04 -13.46 -9.72
CA SER A 797 10.14 -12.71 -10.62
C SER A 797 10.86 -11.77 -11.58
N PHE A 798 10.26 -11.55 -12.76
CA PHE A 798 10.79 -10.59 -13.74
C PHE A 798 10.60 -9.13 -13.28
N SER A 799 11.50 -8.25 -13.70
CA SER A 799 11.39 -6.81 -13.49
C SER A 799 12.10 -6.03 -14.59
N VAL A 800 11.34 -5.19 -15.30
CA VAL A 800 11.86 -4.29 -16.35
C VAL A 800 12.98 -3.40 -15.80
N SER A 801 12.74 -2.71 -14.69
CA SER A 801 13.67 -1.72 -14.16
C SER A 801 14.96 -2.35 -13.61
N ARG A 802 14.87 -3.52 -12.98
CA ARG A 802 16.06 -4.30 -12.56
C ARG A 802 16.81 -4.89 -13.77
N THR A 803 16.12 -5.21 -14.86
CA THR A 803 16.74 -5.62 -16.13
C THR A 803 17.52 -4.46 -16.76
N VAL A 804 16.95 -3.25 -16.82
CA VAL A 804 17.64 -2.03 -17.30
C VAL A 804 18.87 -1.73 -16.43
N LEU A 805 18.73 -1.80 -15.10
CA LEU A 805 19.83 -1.60 -14.14
C LEU A 805 20.99 -2.60 -14.38
N THR A 806 20.68 -3.89 -14.50
CA THR A 806 21.66 -4.96 -14.76
C THR A 806 22.31 -4.79 -16.14
N ARG A 807 21.54 -4.35 -17.15
CA ARG A 807 22.02 -4.16 -18.52
C ARG A 807 22.94 -2.94 -18.69
N HIS A 808 22.47 -1.77 -18.26
CA HIS A 808 23.06 -0.48 -18.61
C HIS A 808 23.93 0.12 -17.52
N LEU A 809 23.74 -0.24 -16.24
CA LEU A 809 24.65 0.17 -15.15
C LEU A 809 25.68 -0.91 -14.79
N GLY A 810 25.62 -2.08 -15.46
CA GLY A 810 26.47 -3.24 -15.16
C GLY A 810 26.24 -3.80 -13.75
N ALA A 811 25.07 -3.56 -13.18
CA ALA A 811 24.81 -3.87 -11.78
C ALA A 811 24.60 -5.37 -11.54
N VAL A 812 24.97 -5.82 -10.33
CA VAL A 812 24.60 -7.13 -9.80
C VAL A 812 23.33 -6.96 -8.97
N PHE A 813 22.24 -7.64 -9.34
CA PHE A 813 20.99 -7.63 -8.57
C PHE A 813 20.87 -8.90 -7.73
N CYS A 814 20.47 -8.77 -6.46
CA CYS A 814 20.34 -9.89 -5.53
C CYS A 814 19.00 -9.86 -4.77
N ILE A 815 18.42 -11.03 -4.51
CA ILE A 815 17.35 -11.22 -3.52
C ILE A 815 17.84 -12.16 -2.44
N ALA A 816 17.82 -11.73 -1.17
CA ALA A 816 18.11 -12.59 -0.02
C ALA A 816 16.81 -13.06 0.65
N ASN A 817 16.64 -14.37 0.75
CA ASN A 817 15.51 -15.04 1.38
C ASN A 817 15.80 -15.21 2.89
N ILE A 818 15.85 -14.08 3.59
CA ILE A 818 16.11 -13.98 5.03
C ILE A 818 14.97 -14.58 5.86
N ARG A 819 15.20 -14.85 7.15
CA ARG A 819 14.16 -15.32 8.08
C ARG A 819 13.01 -14.32 8.24
N GLY A 820 11.89 -14.77 8.81
CA GLY A 820 10.63 -14.04 8.86
C GLY A 820 9.77 -14.23 7.60
N GLY A 821 10.37 -14.52 6.45
CA GLY A 821 9.65 -15.00 5.27
C GLY A 821 9.13 -16.45 5.44
N GLY A 822 8.43 -16.95 4.43
CA GLY A 822 7.81 -18.28 4.44
C GLY A 822 8.63 -19.39 3.79
N GLU A 823 9.85 -19.11 3.31
CA GLU A 823 10.55 -19.97 2.33
C GLU A 823 10.86 -21.41 2.79
N TYR A 824 10.82 -21.69 4.10
CA TYR A 824 10.93 -23.04 4.70
C TYR A 824 9.81 -23.33 5.71
N GLY A 825 8.68 -22.63 5.60
CA GLY A 825 7.49 -22.78 6.43
C GLY A 825 7.56 -21.98 7.73
N GLU A 826 6.61 -22.26 8.62
CA GLU A 826 6.33 -21.45 9.81
C GLU A 826 7.49 -21.39 10.83
N GLU A 827 8.42 -22.34 10.78
CA GLU A 827 9.68 -22.28 11.54
C GLU A 827 10.61 -21.16 11.06
N TRP A 828 10.62 -20.88 9.75
CA TRP A 828 11.43 -19.82 9.12
C TRP A 828 10.86 -18.43 9.43
N HIS A 829 9.53 -18.32 9.39
CA HIS A 829 8.77 -17.15 9.85
C HIS A 829 9.07 -16.87 11.32
N LYS A 830 8.72 -17.78 12.24
CA LYS A 830 8.96 -17.61 13.69
C LYS A 830 10.44 -17.47 14.08
N ALA A 831 11.39 -17.86 13.23
CA ALA A 831 12.82 -17.60 13.46
C ALA A 831 13.26 -16.15 13.15
N GLY A 832 12.38 -15.32 12.58
CA GLY A 832 12.62 -13.90 12.26
C GLY A 832 11.54 -12.94 12.77
N SER A 833 10.68 -13.35 13.70
CA SER A 833 9.56 -12.52 14.20
C SER A 833 9.65 -12.29 15.71
N LEU A 834 8.88 -11.32 16.24
CA LEU A 834 8.81 -10.93 17.65
C LEU A 834 10.22 -10.68 18.25
N ALA A 835 10.54 -11.30 19.39
CA ALA A 835 11.85 -11.24 20.05
C ALA A 835 13.03 -11.65 19.14
N ARG A 836 12.78 -12.38 18.05
CA ARG A 836 13.80 -12.83 17.08
C ARG A 836 13.92 -11.92 15.85
N LYS A 837 13.20 -10.79 15.77
CA LYS A 837 13.24 -9.89 14.60
C LYS A 837 14.64 -9.38 14.22
N GLN A 838 15.56 -9.31 15.18
CA GLN A 838 16.99 -9.01 14.93
C GLN A 838 17.66 -10.02 13.97
N SER A 839 17.21 -11.28 13.93
CA SER A 839 17.74 -12.31 13.02
C SER A 839 17.57 -11.93 11.55
N CYS A 840 16.48 -11.25 11.17
CA CYS A 840 16.29 -10.75 9.80
C CYS A 840 17.36 -9.73 9.41
N PHE A 841 17.69 -8.81 10.33
CA PHE A 841 18.70 -7.79 10.11
C PHE A 841 20.10 -8.42 10.05
N ASP A 842 20.40 -9.35 10.97
CA ASP A 842 21.65 -10.12 10.98
C ASP A 842 21.83 -10.97 9.70
N ASP A 843 20.77 -11.59 9.19
CA ASP A 843 20.76 -12.36 7.93
C ASP A 843 21.08 -11.46 6.72
N PHE A 844 20.44 -10.30 6.64
CA PHE A 844 20.61 -9.35 5.54
C PHE A 844 21.99 -8.67 5.54
N ILE A 845 22.50 -8.37 6.74
CA ILE A 845 23.89 -7.94 6.94
C ILE A 845 24.86 -9.05 6.50
N SER A 846 24.59 -10.31 6.84
CA SER A 846 25.44 -11.45 6.44
C SER A 846 25.45 -11.66 4.91
N ALA A 847 24.29 -11.54 4.25
CA ALA A 847 24.18 -11.55 2.79
C ALA A 847 24.97 -10.40 2.14
N SER A 848 24.92 -9.21 2.74
CA SER A 848 25.69 -8.03 2.32
C SER A 848 27.20 -8.23 2.45
N GLU A 849 27.66 -8.78 3.58
CA GLU A 849 29.08 -9.10 3.79
C GLU A 849 29.57 -10.22 2.86
N TYR A 850 28.73 -11.19 2.49
CA TYR A 850 29.04 -12.17 1.46
C TYR A 850 29.26 -11.52 0.09
N LEU A 851 28.39 -10.62 -0.36
CA LEU A 851 28.53 -9.96 -1.67
C LEU A 851 29.82 -9.12 -1.78
N VAL A 852 30.26 -8.54 -0.66
CA VAL A 852 31.56 -7.84 -0.55
C VAL A 852 32.73 -8.82 -0.53
N THR A 853 32.68 -9.87 0.30
CA THR A 853 33.82 -10.79 0.50
C THR A 853 34.03 -11.77 -0.65
N ALA A 854 32.95 -12.17 -1.35
CA ALA A 854 33.00 -12.95 -2.59
C ALA A 854 33.38 -12.11 -3.83
N GLY A 855 33.55 -10.79 -3.68
CA GLY A 855 34.06 -9.91 -4.74
C GLY A 855 33.04 -9.49 -5.79
N TYR A 856 31.73 -9.64 -5.55
CA TYR A 856 30.72 -9.04 -6.44
C TYR A 856 30.75 -7.51 -6.35
N THR A 857 30.94 -6.95 -5.16
CA THR A 857 30.91 -5.50 -4.92
C THR A 857 31.85 -5.10 -3.77
N GLN A 858 31.72 -3.87 -3.29
CA GLN A 858 32.41 -3.30 -2.13
C GLN A 858 31.44 -2.36 -1.38
N PRO A 859 31.62 -2.04 -0.09
CA PRO A 859 30.60 -1.35 0.72
C PRO A 859 30.03 -0.08 0.08
N LYS A 860 30.90 0.84 -0.37
CA LYS A 860 30.53 2.08 -1.08
C LYS A 860 29.82 1.88 -2.44
N LYS A 861 29.67 0.64 -2.92
CA LYS A 861 28.97 0.27 -4.16
C LYS A 861 27.74 -0.61 -3.94
N LEU A 862 27.47 -1.02 -2.69
CA LEU A 862 26.28 -1.76 -2.33
C LEU A 862 25.12 -0.79 -2.03
N CYS A 863 24.04 -0.95 -2.78
CA CYS A 863 22.73 -0.38 -2.53
C CYS A 863 21.82 -1.43 -1.91
N ILE A 864 21.06 -1.06 -0.88
CA ILE A 864 20.05 -1.93 -0.26
C ILE A 864 18.64 -1.35 -0.46
N GLU A 865 17.69 -2.19 -0.85
CA GLU A 865 16.31 -1.83 -1.22
C GLU A 865 15.29 -2.71 -0.49
N GLY A 866 14.21 -2.12 0.02
CA GLY A 866 13.13 -2.85 0.69
C GLY A 866 11.88 -2.00 0.86
N GLY A 867 10.70 -2.64 0.93
CA GLY A 867 9.41 -1.97 1.05
C GLY A 867 8.54 -2.50 2.18
N SER A 868 7.74 -1.65 2.83
CA SER A 868 6.91 -2.00 4.00
C SER A 868 7.77 -2.52 5.16
N ASN A 869 7.60 -3.77 5.61
CA ASN A 869 8.54 -4.44 6.52
C ASN A 869 9.98 -4.53 5.94
N GLY A 870 10.14 -4.60 4.62
CA GLY A 870 11.43 -4.41 3.96
C GLY A 870 11.99 -2.99 4.13
N GLY A 871 11.13 -1.96 4.25
CA GLY A 871 11.56 -0.58 4.55
C GLY A 871 12.07 -0.43 5.99
N LEU A 872 11.40 -1.11 6.95
CA LEU A 872 11.89 -1.30 8.32
C LEU A 872 13.28 -1.98 8.32
N LEU A 873 13.44 -3.07 7.57
CA LEU A 873 14.71 -3.78 7.40
C LEU A 873 15.84 -2.84 6.93
N ILE A 874 15.60 -1.98 5.92
CA ILE A 874 16.58 -0.99 5.49
C ILE A 874 16.91 0.00 6.61
N GLY A 875 15.89 0.58 7.26
CA GLY A 875 16.07 1.54 8.36
C GLY A 875 16.84 0.96 9.56
N ALA A 876 16.58 -0.29 9.92
CA ALA A 876 17.32 -0.99 10.97
C ALA A 876 18.78 -1.27 10.55
N CYS A 877 19.00 -1.75 9.32
CA CYS A 877 20.34 -2.09 8.84
C CYS A 877 21.26 -0.86 8.70
N ILE A 878 20.76 0.30 8.24
CA ILE A 878 21.57 1.52 8.16
C ILE A 878 21.91 2.11 9.53
N ASN A 879 21.04 1.93 10.54
CA ASN A 879 21.35 2.30 11.93
C ASN A 879 22.39 1.36 12.57
N GLN A 880 22.39 0.07 12.19
CA GLN A 880 23.27 -0.94 12.80
C GLN A 880 24.64 -1.10 12.12
N ARG A 881 24.70 -0.95 10.79
CA ARG A 881 25.90 -1.16 9.96
C ARG A 881 26.04 -0.12 8.83
N PRO A 882 26.08 1.19 9.14
CA PRO A 882 26.25 2.23 8.11
C PRO A 882 27.57 2.12 7.34
N ASP A 883 28.58 1.44 7.89
CA ASP A 883 29.86 1.15 7.24
C ASP A 883 29.77 0.24 6.01
N LEU A 884 28.71 -0.56 5.91
CA LEU A 884 28.57 -1.66 4.95
C LEU A 884 27.93 -1.24 3.62
N PHE A 885 27.35 -0.04 3.55
CA PHE A 885 26.48 0.39 2.45
C PHE A 885 26.96 1.71 1.81
N GLY A 886 26.63 1.89 0.53
CA GLY A 886 26.83 3.14 -0.20
C GLY A 886 25.52 3.90 -0.44
N CYS A 887 24.42 3.16 -0.62
CA CYS A 887 23.09 3.72 -0.89
C CYS A 887 22.01 2.88 -0.16
N ALA A 888 20.90 3.53 0.22
CA ALA A 888 19.75 2.90 0.88
C ALA A 888 18.43 3.45 0.32
N LEU A 889 17.54 2.55 -0.10
CA LEU A 889 16.23 2.83 -0.70
C LEU A 889 15.13 2.17 0.15
N ALA A 890 14.53 2.92 1.07
CA ALA A 890 13.48 2.40 1.96
C ALA A 890 12.11 2.90 1.49
N HIS A 891 11.25 1.99 1.04
CA HIS A 891 9.91 2.31 0.56
C HIS A 891 8.85 2.06 1.65
N VAL A 892 7.92 3.01 1.84
CA VAL A 892 6.67 2.88 2.60
C VAL A 892 6.84 2.13 3.93
N GLY A 893 7.92 2.47 4.67
CA GLY A 893 8.48 1.60 5.70
C GLY A 893 8.00 1.92 7.12
N VAL A 894 7.84 0.89 7.94
CA VAL A 894 7.43 1.03 9.36
C VAL A 894 8.62 1.47 10.20
N MET A 895 8.78 2.77 10.45
CA MET A 895 9.97 3.33 11.11
C MET A 895 9.81 3.56 12.62
N ASP A 896 8.57 3.73 13.07
CA ASP A 896 8.20 3.94 14.47
C ASP A 896 7.58 2.67 15.04
N MET A 897 8.43 1.82 15.60
CA MET A 897 8.03 0.53 16.18
C MET A 897 7.39 0.68 17.56
N LEU A 898 7.23 1.91 18.07
CA LEU A 898 6.54 2.17 19.33
C LEU A 898 5.09 2.63 19.10
N ARG A 899 4.76 3.14 17.91
CA ARG A 899 3.44 3.73 17.62
C ARG A 899 2.70 3.11 16.43
N PHE A 900 3.34 2.29 15.58
CA PHE A 900 2.71 1.70 14.39
C PHE A 900 1.32 1.08 14.63
N HIS A 901 1.15 0.41 15.79
CA HIS A 901 -0.08 -0.32 16.12
C HIS A 901 -1.27 0.56 16.48
N LYS A 902 -1.08 1.89 16.49
CA LYS A 902 -2.09 2.90 16.82
C LYS A 902 -2.75 3.50 15.58
N PHE A 903 -2.25 3.18 14.37
CA PHE A 903 -2.72 3.76 13.11
C PHE A 903 -3.33 2.70 12.17
N THR A 904 -4.36 3.08 11.42
CA THR A 904 -5.06 2.28 10.37
C THR A 904 -5.14 0.77 10.65
N ILE A 905 -4.45 -0.06 9.87
CA ILE A 905 -4.40 -1.52 10.04
C ILE A 905 -3.13 -1.99 10.76
N GLY A 906 -2.26 -1.08 11.20
CA GLY A 906 -0.99 -1.39 11.87
C GLY A 906 -1.13 -2.24 13.13
N HIS A 907 -2.31 -2.24 13.76
CA HIS A 907 -2.61 -3.11 14.91
C HIS A 907 -2.52 -4.61 14.59
N ALA A 908 -2.76 -5.01 13.32
CA ALA A 908 -2.68 -6.39 12.85
C ALA A 908 -1.24 -6.91 12.73
N TRP A 909 -0.23 -6.02 12.67
CA TRP A 909 1.18 -6.43 12.55
C TRP A 909 1.83 -6.79 13.89
N THR A 910 1.08 -6.70 14.98
CA THR A 910 1.58 -7.01 16.33
C THR A 910 1.94 -8.49 16.53
N SER A 911 1.54 -9.39 15.62
CA SER A 911 2.02 -10.79 15.59
C SER A 911 3.48 -10.94 15.12
N ASP A 912 3.94 -10.15 14.16
CA ASP A 912 5.31 -10.23 13.65
C ASP A 912 6.29 -9.33 14.42
N PHE A 913 5.78 -8.24 15.03
CA PHE A 913 6.59 -7.24 15.73
C PHE A 913 6.46 -7.26 17.27
N GLY A 914 5.29 -7.59 17.81
CA GLY A 914 4.92 -7.28 19.20
C GLY A 914 4.42 -5.84 19.37
N CYS A 915 4.02 -5.47 20.58
CA CYS A 915 3.35 -4.19 20.89
C CYS A 915 4.02 -3.45 22.07
N SER A 916 4.34 -2.17 21.88
CA SER A 916 5.03 -1.34 22.89
C SER A 916 4.21 -1.11 24.19
N ASP A 917 2.89 -1.29 24.13
CA ASP A 917 2.01 -1.22 25.30
C ASP A 917 2.29 -2.39 26.29
N LYS A 918 3.03 -3.44 25.88
CA LYS A 918 3.54 -4.51 26.76
C LYS A 918 5.04 -4.33 27.05
N LYS A 919 5.43 -4.51 28.32
CA LYS A 919 6.79 -4.23 28.80
C LYS A 919 7.90 -5.05 28.15
N GLU A 920 7.66 -6.35 27.95
CA GLU A 920 8.65 -7.26 27.37
C GLU A 920 8.88 -6.95 25.88
N GLU A 921 7.78 -6.76 25.15
CA GLU A 921 7.78 -6.54 23.70
C GLU A 921 8.38 -5.16 23.36
N PHE A 922 8.03 -4.12 24.13
CA PHE A 922 8.76 -2.84 24.13
C PHE A 922 10.28 -3.05 24.26
N GLY A 923 10.70 -3.97 25.14
CA GLY A 923 12.08 -4.32 25.42
C GLY A 923 12.85 -4.92 24.24
N TRP A 924 12.19 -5.37 23.16
CA TRP A 924 12.86 -5.66 21.88
C TRP A 924 12.61 -4.57 20.82
N LEU A 925 11.40 -4.02 20.72
CA LEU A 925 11.05 -2.96 19.76
C LEU A 925 12.00 -1.76 19.85
N ILE A 926 12.33 -1.31 21.07
CA ILE A 926 13.23 -0.16 21.30
C ILE A 926 14.66 -0.40 20.80
N LYS A 927 15.11 -1.65 20.68
CA LYS A 927 16.49 -1.99 20.28
C LYS A 927 16.73 -1.83 18.79
N TYR A 928 15.68 -1.94 17.96
CA TYR A 928 15.81 -1.90 16.50
C TYR A 928 14.97 -0.83 15.80
N SER A 929 13.98 -0.22 16.46
CA SER A 929 13.11 0.80 15.86
C SER A 929 13.93 1.86 15.12
N PRO A 930 13.75 2.04 13.79
CA PRO A 930 14.55 2.96 13.00
C PRO A 930 14.57 4.39 13.55
N LEU A 931 13.40 4.95 13.88
CA LEU A 931 13.26 6.29 14.45
C LEU A 931 14.10 6.49 15.73
N HIS A 932 14.10 5.50 16.63
CA HIS A 932 14.68 5.59 17.97
C HIS A 932 16.16 5.16 18.04
N ASN A 933 16.76 4.74 16.92
CA ASN A 933 18.12 4.21 16.88
C ASN A 933 19.10 4.95 15.96
N VAL A 934 18.68 6.07 15.35
CA VAL A 934 19.56 6.98 14.62
C VAL A 934 20.63 7.54 15.56
N ARG A 935 21.89 7.16 15.33
CA ARG A 935 23.07 7.60 16.10
C ARG A 935 24.21 7.94 15.15
N ARG A 936 25.06 8.89 15.52
CA ARG A 936 26.21 9.35 14.71
C ARG A 936 27.37 8.33 14.76
N PRO A 937 27.66 7.56 13.70
CA PRO A 937 28.64 6.48 13.78
C PRO A 937 30.08 6.98 13.99
N TRP A 938 30.41 8.18 13.51
CA TRP A 938 31.70 8.84 13.76
C TRP A 938 31.95 9.19 15.23
N GLU A 939 30.91 9.33 16.06
CA GLU A 939 31.03 9.51 17.51
C GLU A 939 31.12 8.16 18.25
N GLN A 940 30.45 7.12 17.75
CA GLN A 940 30.48 5.77 18.33
C GLN A 940 31.79 5.04 18.04
N HIS A 941 32.41 5.27 16.88
CA HIS A 941 33.64 4.60 16.44
C HIS A 941 34.69 5.61 15.91
N PRO A 942 35.30 6.45 16.77
CA PRO A 942 36.26 7.48 16.34
C PRO A 942 37.49 6.93 15.59
N GLU A 943 37.91 5.70 15.89
CA GLU A 943 39.02 4.99 15.23
C GLU A 943 38.65 4.45 13.84
N GLN A 944 37.36 4.41 13.49
CA GLN A 944 36.83 3.94 12.19
C GLN A 944 35.72 4.89 11.71
N PRO A 945 36.06 6.15 11.36
CA PRO A 945 35.09 7.15 10.96
C PRO A 945 34.28 6.69 9.74
N SER A 946 32.97 6.78 9.88
CA SER A 946 31.96 6.37 8.92
C SER A 946 30.78 7.34 8.96
N GLN A 947 29.89 7.28 7.98
CA GLN A 947 28.69 8.11 7.84
C GLN A 947 27.53 7.23 7.36
N TYR A 948 26.28 7.70 7.40
CA TYR A 948 25.17 6.95 6.82
C TYR A 948 25.28 6.90 5.29
N PRO A 949 24.88 5.80 4.63
CA PRO A 949 24.79 5.74 3.18
C PRO A 949 23.87 6.83 2.63
N SER A 950 24.00 7.15 1.34
CA SER A 950 23.05 8.01 0.65
C SER A 950 21.64 7.41 0.75
N THR A 951 20.76 8.07 1.47
CA THR A 951 19.46 7.50 1.88
C THR A 951 18.33 8.23 1.17
N MET A 952 17.50 7.47 0.47
CA MET A 952 16.20 7.93 -0.02
C MET A 952 15.11 7.16 0.72
N LEU A 953 14.24 7.89 1.42
CA LEU A 953 12.98 7.37 1.92
C LEU A 953 11.91 7.65 0.85
N LEU A 954 11.17 6.63 0.44
CA LEU A 954 10.13 6.73 -0.58
C LEU A 954 8.78 6.47 0.08
N THR A 955 7.85 7.41 -0.02
CA THR A 955 6.48 7.24 0.50
C THR A 955 5.49 7.85 -0.49
N ALA A 956 4.21 7.67 -0.25
CA ALA A 956 3.18 8.44 -0.91
C ALA A 956 2.29 9.14 0.14
N ASP A 957 1.42 10.04 -0.28
CA ASP A 957 0.58 10.88 0.60
C ASP A 957 -0.68 10.16 1.12
N HIS A 958 -1.30 9.29 0.30
CA HIS A 958 -2.49 8.48 0.64
C HIS A 958 -2.12 7.03 1.02
N ASP A 959 -1.00 6.81 1.70
CA ASP A 959 -0.59 5.48 2.17
C ASP A 959 -1.27 5.12 3.50
N ASP A 960 -2.56 4.74 3.41
CA ASP A 960 -3.37 4.25 4.52
C ASP A 960 -3.02 2.82 4.98
N ARG A 961 -2.08 2.14 4.31
CA ARG A 961 -1.50 0.88 4.78
C ARG A 961 -0.36 1.14 5.75
N VAL A 962 0.66 1.91 5.36
CA VAL A 962 1.79 2.31 6.21
C VAL A 962 1.90 3.83 6.22
N VAL A 963 1.17 4.42 7.17
CA VAL A 963 0.96 5.87 7.32
C VAL A 963 2.25 6.71 7.11
N PRO A 964 2.21 7.79 6.29
CA PRO A 964 3.43 8.46 5.82
C PRO A 964 4.30 9.07 6.92
N LEU A 965 3.69 9.36 8.08
CA LEU A 965 4.34 9.81 9.32
C LEU A 965 5.57 8.96 9.69
N HIS A 966 5.59 7.66 9.37
CA HIS A 966 6.76 6.82 9.62
C HIS A 966 7.99 7.30 8.83
N SER A 967 7.82 7.57 7.53
CA SER A 967 8.88 8.08 6.66
C SER A 967 9.25 9.51 7.04
N LEU A 968 8.27 10.37 7.33
CA LEU A 968 8.48 11.79 7.65
C LEU A 968 9.21 11.99 8.99
N LYS A 969 8.80 11.29 10.06
CA LYS A 969 9.46 11.35 11.39
C LYS A 969 10.89 10.83 11.33
N LEU A 970 11.16 9.77 10.57
CA LEU A 970 12.52 9.26 10.36
C LEU A 970 13.36 10.28 9.57
N LEU A 971 12.82 10.88 8.51
CA LEU A 971 13.50 11.88 7.69
C LEU A 971 13.95 13.08 8.53
N ALA A 972 13.02 13.67 9.29
CA ALA A 972 13.29 14.78 10.20
C ALA A 972 14.34 14.40 11.26
N THR A 973 14.25 13.20 11.83
CA THR A 973 15.19 12.71 12.86
C THR A 973 16.59 12.48 12.29
N MET A 974 16.71 11.87 11.11
CA MET A 974 17.99 11.65 10.45
C MET A 974 18.63 12.97 10.02
N GLN A 975 17.88 13.87 9.37
CA GLN A 975 18.39 15.19 8.97
C GLN A 975 18.78 16.03 10.20
N HIS A 976 18.04 15.97 11.30
CA HIS A 976 18.43 16.66 12.53
C HIS A 976 19.71 16.07 13.14
N ILE A 977 19.72 14.78 13.51
CA ILE A 977 20.82 14.16 14.25
C ILE A 977 22.10 14.14 13.42
N LEU A 978 22.01 13.90 12.12
CA LEU A 978 23.17 13.70 11.25
C LEU A 978 23.60 14.96 10.52
N CYS A 979 22.71 15.95 10.30
CA CYS A 979 23.03 17.17 9.53
C CYS A 979 22.86 18.44 10.37
N THR A 980 21.62 18.89 10.63
CA THR A 980 21.36 20.28 11.09
C THR A 980 21.75 20.56 12.53
N SER A 981 21.88 19.54 13.39
CA SER A 981 22.39 19.67 14.76
C SER A 981 23.91 19.88 14.86
N LEU A 982 24.65 19.88 13.73
CA LEU A 982 26.09 20.16 13.68
C LEU A 982 26.42 21.20 12.62
N LYS A 983 27.11 22.29 13.01
CA LYS A 983 27.56 23.34 12.07
C LYS A 983 28.46 22.81 10.94
N ASN A 984 29.29 21.81 11.25
CA ASN A 984 30.23 21.16 10.33
C ASN A 984 30.07 19.63 10.44
N SER A 985 28.96 19.07 9.94
CA SER A 985 28.75 17.61 10.04
C SER A 985 29.72 16.81 9.13
N PRO A 986 30.24 15.65 9.60
CA PRO A 986 30.87 14.64 8.74
C PRO A 986 29.91 13.94 7.76
N GLN A 987 28.59 14.05 7.95
CA GLN A 987 27.60 13.50 7.03
C GLN A 987 27.56 14.33 5.74
N THR A 988 28.13 13.77 4.67
CA THR A 988 28.17 14.39 3.33
C THR A 988 27.20 13.74 2.34
N ASN A 989 26.75 12.51 2.60
CA ASN A 989 25.77 11.85 1.74
C ASN A 989 24.36 12.42 1.93
N PRO A 990 23.55 12.56 0.87
CA PRO A 990 22.17 13.02 0.94
C PRO A 990 21.29 12.10 1.78
N ILE A 991 20.34 12.71 2.51
CA ILE A 991 19.26 12.04 3.23
C ILE A 991 17.96 12.74 2.83
N ILE A 992 17.20 12.14 1.91
CA ILE A 992 16.10 12.80 1.18
C ILE A 992 14.80 11.97 1.18
N GLY A 993 13.68 12.63 0.93
CA GLY A 993 12.33 12.03 0.93
C GLY A 993 11.59 12.20 -0.39
N ARG A 994 11.45 11.13 -1.17
CA ARG A 994 10.59 11.11 -2.35
C ARG A 994 9.15 10.79 -1.92
N ILE A 995 8.37 11.84 -1.69
CA ILE A 995 6.93 11.76 -1.42
C ILE A 995 6.19 11.87 -2.76
N ASP A 996 5.37 10.87 -3.09
CA ASP A 996 4.55 10.81 -4.31
C ASP A 996 3.11 11.27 -4.01
N CYS A 997 2.57 12.23 -4.76
CA CYS A 997 1.23 12.78 -4.50
C CYS A 997 0.13 11.99 -5.24
N LYS A 998 -1.10 11.91 -4.70
CA LYS A 998 -2.17 11.01 -5.18
C LYS A 998 -1.70 9.57 -5.38
N ALA A 999 -1.04 9.00 -4.37
CA ALA A 999 -0.69 7.58 -4.38
C ALA A 999 -0.76 7.01 -2.95
N GLY A 1000 -1.07 5.73 -2.85
CA GLY A 1000 -0.97 4.95 -1.61
C GLY A 1000 0.08 3.85 -1.72
N HIS A 1001 -0.11 2.75 -0.98
CA HIS A 1001 0.97 1.82 -0.63
C HIS A 1001 1.77 1.23 -1.81
N GLY A 1002 1.08 0.89 -2.90
CA GLY A 1002 1.73 0.37 -4.11
C GLY A 1002 0.80 -0.35 -5.09
N ALA A 1003 -0.29 -0.94 -4.59
CA ALA A 1003 -1.36 -1.46 -5.44
C ALA A 1003 -1.99 -0.33 -6.27
N GLY A 1004 -2.47 -0.64 -7.47
CA GLY A 1004 -3.17 0.31 -8.33
C GLY A 1004 -2.36 1.50 -8.86
N ARG A 1005 -1.06 1.64 -8.54
CA ARG A 1005 -0.25 2.75 -9.07
C ARG A 1005 -0.11 2.65 -10.59
N PRO A 1006 -0.44 3.70 -11.36
CA PRO A 1006 -0.41 3.63 -12.82
C PRO A 1006 1.00 3.44 -13.37
N THR A 1007 1.11 2.77 -14.53
CA THR A 1007 2.39 2.42 -15.19
C THR A 1007 3.39 3.59 -15.26
N GLN A 1008 2.93 4.82 -15.52
CA GLN A 1008 3.82 5.99 -15.57
C GLN A 1008 4.48 6.29 -14.21
N LYS A 1009 3.72 6.32 -13.10
CA LYS A 1009 4.29 6.50 -11.74
C LYS A 1009 5.27 5.38 -11.37
N LEU A 1010 5.06 4.16 -11.85
CA LEU A 1010 5.99 3.04 -11.66
C LEU A 1010 7.32 3.25 -12.43
N ILE A 1011 7.25 3.80 -13.65
CA ILE A 1011 8.42 4.19 -14.46
C ILE A 1011 9.17 5.34 -13.78
N ASP A 1012 8.48 6.41 -13.40
CA ASP A 1012 9.07 7.61 -12.81
C ASP A 1012 9.79 7.28 -11.49
N GLN A 1013 9.12 6.57 -10.59
CA GLN A 1013 9.70 6.13 -9.32
C GLN A 1013 10.91 5.19 -9.52
N ALA A 1014 10.93 4.40 -10.60
CA ALA A 1014 12.08 3.56 -10.95
C ALA A 1014 13.26 4.38 -11.51
N ALA A 1015 13.00 5.37 -12.37
CA ALA A 1015 14.01 6.28 -12.87
C ALA A 1015 14.64 7.12 -11.74
N ASP A 1016 13.83 7.63 -10.81
CA ASP A 1016 14.28 8.42 -9.67
C ASP A 1016 15.20 7.62 -8.74
N ARG A 1017 14.73 6.48 -8.22
CA ARG A 1017 15.52 5.70 -7.24
C ARG A 1017 16.78 5.09 -7.85
N TYR A 1018 16.74 4.67 -9.12
CA TYR A 1018 17.91 4.06 -9.76
C TYR A 1018 18.88 5.10 -10.34
N SER A 1019 18.44 6.32 -10.68
CA SER A 1019 19.37 7.41 -11.01
C SER A 1019 20.07 7.96 -9.77
N PHE A 1020 19.35 8.09 -8.65
CA PHE A 1020 19.94 8.34 -7.33
C PHE A 1020 20.94 7.25 -6.97
N MET A 1021 20.55 5.96 -7.00
CA MET A 1021 21.49 4.86 -6.77
C MET A 1021 22.73 4.98 -7.66
N ALA A 1022 22.55 5.14 -8.98
CA ALA A 1022 23.65 5.21 -9.94
C ALA A 1022 24.66 6.31 -9.61
N LYS A 1023 24.18 7.52 -9.29
CA LYS A 1023 25.00 8.65 -8.88
C LYS A 1023 25.77 8.35 -7.59
N MET A 1024 25.08 7.82 -6.57
CA MET A 1024 25.63 7.62 -5.23
C MET A 1024 26.64 6.47 -5.14
N VAL A 1025 26.46 5.38 -5.90
CA VAL A 1025 27.40 4.24 -5.94
C VAL A 1025 28.54 4.43 -6.96
N GLY A 1026 28.54 5.54 -7.72
CA GLY A 1026 29.47 5.73 -8.83
C GLY A 1026 29.35 4.65 -9.90
N ALA A 1027 28.12 4.36 -10.33
CA ALA A 1027 27.85 3.54 -11.50
C ALA A 1027 28.08 4.36 -12.78
N SER A 1028 28.48 3.69 -13.85
CA SER A 1028 28.65 4.31 -15.17
C SER A 1028 27.68 3.70 -16.16
N TRP A 1029 27.15 4.52 -17.05
CA TRP A 1029 26.24 4.06 -18.10
C TRP A 1029 27.00 3.31 -19.20
N ASN A 1030 26.40 2.20 -19.63
CA ASN A 1030 26.79 1.36 -20.76
C ASN A 1030 25.59 1.37 -21.72
N GLU A 1031 25.80 1.71 -22.98
CA GLU A 1031 24.74 1.70 -24.00
C GLU A 1031 24.27 0.28 -24.35
#